data_AF-A0A3D2Z8E6-F1
#
_entry.id   AF-A0A3D2Z8E6-F1
#
_cell.length_a   1.000
_cell.length_b   1.000
_cell.length_c   1.000
_cell.angle_alpha   90.00
_cell.angle_beta   90.00
_cell.angle_gamma   90.00
#
_symmetry.space_group_name_H-M   'P 1'
#
loop_
_entity.id
_entity.type
_entity.pdbx_description
1 polymer ?
#
loop_
_entity_poly.entity_id
_entity_poly.type
_entity_poly.pdbx_seq_one_letter_code
_entity_poly.pdbx_strand_id
1 'polypeptide(L)'
;MRRITRFFVRRVVVLCLGAGLCVAEPVSAQSDGETTGTYNTLVIFARFADEAPGDFSKPPWADDLFSPDVEGSFTHFYNEMSAGRLRVGGQVLPKRYASRLPASAYIARTPGTLGQFARFNLEILEQADADVDMGRFDNDGPDGVPNSGDDDGYVDVVFINLLTVPRDFLIGGATGLASLGLSTDFLTDDAAAGGGLIRVRSQYSGFGGTTQRGHVFTVTAATMCHEFAHVLGLPDLFDQSSVTADGQLDPVEDSAGIGNWGLMGLGTLGWGVEDGPNAFSAWSLAELGWLGEENSRLELITQSRTGIILEPIDRGGRVLKILLTEDEYFLVENRQSTDSYYNRNIPGGGLLVWHVDEWSDNDEERHKQVDLVCADGLFGDRGFPGASPDPVGGGDNLDFWARDAAYAAAHNGNEGDATDPFDGVSHRRFAWDTNPGTRGHAGGGRGVLLGMVLENITALGGGRMGLDVLLRQPVTGNISSDTTWTGNVLLDGDIVIEPGATLTLAAGTQVSFNSGDARAAGFDPTRGEFIVYGELIVDGTASDPVRIGRLGAAGRQWLGILLPGAGSVGLEAVVEQGGLLLQGSQLGLIRARLPPGRTTWTGTRSIPWDVIVPAGAELFVDAGAQVRFKAQDLSFRGGSPGFTELLVEGDLVVRGSAGAPAEFTVDSRDQTQLWFGVQLVGGGTVDAEWLTLTMAGVGFAGDVVDGFRLVDSKLNRLVTGLRLTLFNDASLDRVALNTITTNAVRVSGFGTMVMRNSLVTGNGFEGVRVENAGLQVIDSQISGNGLFDPADPRSGLIAEGGRGQRIELWNTTVDGNRLHGIDLDDWEGVVELHGSNVTGNRQDGLRVDGSERVVFEEVVVARNLAAGARLKSTVSEVWTTQFDNNLGGGLTVEGGFPSVEMSHFSGNSLELTDVSTASVRSSTFNDATVGLLSTRSKAQVVGNTFSGNITALRVMG
;
A
#
# COMPACT_ATOMS: atom_id res chain seq x y z
N MET A 1 14.78 1.69 -6.95
CA MET A 1 14.30 2.81 -6.09
C MET A 1 12.94 3.40 -6.54
N ARG A 2 12.15 2.72 -7.40
CA ARG A 2 10.82 3.18 -7.86
C ARG A 2 9.69 2.15 -7.67
N ARG A 3 9.81 1.24 -6.69
CA ARG A 3 8.83 0.16 -6.44
C ARG A 3 7.64 0.53 -5.52
N ILE A 4 7.36 1.82 -5.25
CA ILE A 4 6.50 2.18 -4.09
C ILE A 4 5.29 3.05 -4.42
N THR A 5 4.48 2.59 -5.36
CA THR A 5 3.13 3.11 -5.61
C THR A 5 2.22 1.94 -5.84
N ARG A 6 1.73 1.31 -4.76
CA ARG A 6 0.52 0.47 -4.72
C ARG A 6 0.35 -0.02 -3.28
N PHE A 7 -0.46 0.71 -2.53
CA PHE A 7 -1.10 0.20 -1.31
C PHE A 7 -2.58 0.49 -1.50
N PHE A 8 -3.33 -0.50 -1.98
CA PHE A 8 -4.76 -0.56 -1.73
C PHE A 8 -4.90 -1.42 -0.46
N VAL A 9 -5.14 -0.79 0.68
CA VAL A 9 -5.39 -1.48 1.95
C VAL A 9 -6.90 -1.52 2.20
N ARG A 10 -7.35 -2.67 2.73
CA ARG A 10 -8.71 -3.02 3.15
C ARG A 10 -9.44 -1.83 3.81
N ARG A 11 -10.65 -1.52 3.31
CA ARG A 11 -11.56 -0.52 3.89
C ARG A 11 -11.86 -0.85 5.37
N VAL A 12 -11.67 0.12 6.25
CA VAL A 12 -12.34 0.17 7.56
C VAL A 12 -13.57 1.06 7.40
N VAL A 13 -14.76 0.48 7.47
CA VAL A 13 -16.01 1.24 7.55
C VAL A 13 -16.16 1.75 8.98
N VAL A 14 -15.96 3.06 9.19
CA VAL A 14 -16.18 3.70 10.49
C VAL A 14 -17.66 4.03 10.66
N LEU A 15 -18.38 3.16 11.38
CA LEU A 15 -19.76 3.42 11.83
C LEU A 15 -19.74 4.32 13.08
N CYS A 16 -20.02 5.61 12.91
CA CYS A 16 -20.30 6.52 14.02
C CYS A 16 -21.70 6.24 14.61
N LEU A 17 -21.78 5.48 15.70
CA LEU A 17 -23.01 5.40 16.52
C LEU A 17 -22.79 6.12 17.86
N GLY A 18 -23.66 7.09 18.14
CA GLY A 18 -23.54 8.03 19.26
C GLY A 18 -23.58 7.40 20.66
N ALA A 19 -22.71 7.93 21.52
CA ALA A 19 -22.74 8.03 22.99
C ALA A 19 -23.42 6.90 23.82
N GLY A 20 -22.60 6.01 24.42
CA GLY A 20 -22.93 5.39 25.71
C GLY A 20 -22.34 3.99 25.97
N LEU A 21 -21.29 3.92 26.79
CA LEU A 21 -20.71 2.74 27.47
C LEU A 21 -20.40 1.49 26.62
N CYS A 22 -19.13 1.35 26.22
CA CYS A 22 -18.58 0.09 25.69
C CYS A 22 -18.03 -0.80 26.83
N VAL A 23 -18.47 -2.07 26.86
CA VAL A 23 -17.78 -3.16 27.54
C VAL A 23 -17.01 -3.92 26.46
N ALA A 24 -15.69 -4.03 26.61
CA ALA A 24 -14.81 -4.69 25.65
C ALA A 24 -14.90 -6.22 25.82
N GLU A 25 -15.23 -6.92 24.74
CA GLU A 25 -14.88 -8.33 24.54
C GLU A 25 -13.91 -8.42 23.35
N PRO A 26 -12.90 -9.30 23.40
CA PRO A 26 -11.90 -9.44 22.35
C PRO A 26 -12.47 -10.24 21.16
N VAL A 27 -12.48 -9.65 19.97
CA VAL A 27 -12.77 -10.34 18.70
C VAL A 27 -11.49 -10.39 17.88
N SER A 28 -11.15 -11.57 17.35
CA SER A 28 -9.96 -11.81 16.53
C SER A 28 -10.07 -11.10 15.18
N ALA A 29 -8.97 -10.52 14.72
CA ALA A 29 -8.85 -9.89 13.41
C ALA A 29 -8.98 -10.92 12.26
N GLN A 30 -10.20 -11.07 11.75
CA GLN A 30 -10.50 -11.22 10.32
C GLN A 30 -11.37 -10.00 9.96
N SER A 31 -11.31 -9.52 8.72
CA SER A 31 -12.23 -8.48 8.25
C SER A 31 -13.66 -9.03 8.22
N ASP A 32 -14.37 -8.94 9.35
CA ASP A 32 -15.69 -9.55 9.59
C ASP A 32 -16.85 -8.75 8.94
N GLY A 33 -16.70 -8.36 7.67
CA GLY A 33 -17.78 -7.77 6.87
C GLY A 33 -17.94 -8.53 5.56
N GLU A 34 -19.07 -9.22 5.39
CA GLU A 34 -19.44 -9.77 4.09
C GLU A 34 -19.67 -8.62 3.09
N THR A 35 -19.03 -8.68 1.92
CA THR A 35 -19.23 -7.68 0.86
C THR A 35 -20.61 -7.89 0.23
N THR A 36 -21.57 -7.06 0.63
CA THR A 36 -22.97 -7.13 0.20
C THR A 36 -23.46 -5.78 -0.33
N GLY A 37 -24.70 -5.75 -0.81
CA GLY A 37 -25.39 -4.51 -1.15
C GLY A 37 -25.59 -4.31 -2.64
N THR A 38 -25.86 -3.07 -3.04
CA THR A 38 -26.04 -2.68 -4.43
C THR A 38 -25.04 -1.58 -4.77
N TYR A 39 -24.40 -1.66 -5.94
CA TYR A 39 -23.55 -0.59 -6.48
C TYR A 39 -24.09 -0.18 -7.84
N ASN A 40 -24.36 1.12 -8.04
CA ASN A 40 -24.71 1.66 -9.35
C ASN A 40 -23.49 2.36 -9.94
N THR A 41 -22.99 1.78 -11.04
CA THR A 41 -21.75 2.23 -11.66
C THR A 41 -22.03 3.08 -12.90
N LEU A 42 -21.18 4.08 -13.14
CA LEU A 42 -21.25 4.93 -14.33
C LEU A 42 -20.27 4.41 -15.39
N VAL A 43 -20.77 4.08 -16.59
CA VAL A 43 -19.93 3.63 -17.71
C VAL A 43 -19.92 4.68 -18.82
N ILE A 44 -18.71 5.16 -19.11
CA ILE A 44 -18.45 6.18 -20.12
C ILE A 44 -17.55 5.58 -21.20
N PHE A 45 -17.98 5.65 -22.47
CA PHE A 45 -17.10 5.32 -23.59
C PHE A 45 -16.39 6.58 -24.09
N ALA A 46 -15.09 6.49 -24.30
CA ALA A 46 -14.25 7.61 -24.72
C ALA A 46 -13.36 7.27 -25.92
N ARG A 47 -12.85 8.30 -26.59
CA ARG A 47 -11.85 8.22 -27.66
C ARG A 47 -10.95 9.45 -27.68
N PHE A 48 -9.81 9.36 -28.34
CA PHE A 48 -9.02 10.55 -28.63
C PHE A 48 -9.65 11.39 -29.75
N ALA A 49 -9.35 12.69 -29.78
CA ALA A 49 -9.93 13.63 -30.76
C ALA A 49 -9.70 13.20 -32.22
N ASP A 50 -8.55 12.59 -32.49
CA ASP A 50 -8.10 12.14 -33.82
C ASP A 50 -8.52 10.70 -34.17
N GLU A 51 -9.24 10.00 -33.29
CA GLU A 51 -9.72 8.64 -33.52
C GLU A 51 -11.17 8.62 -33.99
N ALA A 52 -11.51 7.67 -34.86
CA ALA A 52 -12.89 7.41 -35.31
C ALA A 52 -13.76 8.67 -35.50
N PRO A 53 -13.32 9.66 -36.32
CA PRO A 53 -14.05 10.91 -36.49
C PRO A 53 -15.43 10.62 -37.08
N GLY A 54 -16.49 10.95 -36.32
CA GLY A 54 -17.87 10.64 -36.69
C GLY A 54 -18.53 9.56 -35.82
N ASP A 55 -17.75 8.81 -35.02
CA ASP A 55 -18.30 7.91 -34.00
C ASP A 55 -18.56 8.70 -32.72
N PHE A 56 -19.85 8.92 -32.43
CA PHE A 56 -20.33 9.71 -31.29
C PHE A 56 -21.25 8.92 -30.37
N SER A 57 -21.56 7.67 -30.70
CA SER A 57 -22.46 6.81 -29.93
C SER A 57 -21.68 5.74 -29.18
N LYS A 58 -22.18 5.33 -28.02
CA LYS A 58 -21.69 4.13 -27.34
C LYS A 58 -21.78 2.89 -28.25
N PRO A 59 -20.97 1.84 -28.01
CA PRO A 59 -21.11 0.57 -28.73
C PRO A 59 -22.53 -0.01 -28.62
N PRO A 60 -23.06 -0.68 -29.67
CA PRO A 60 -24.41 -1.25 -29.64
C PRO A 60 -24.63 -2.32 -28.56
N TRP A 61 -23.58 -3.04 -28.17
CA TRP A 61 -23.60 -4.08 -27.14
C TRP A 61 -23.43 -3.53 -25.72
N ALA A 62 -23.18 -2.23 -25.55
CA ALA A 62 -22.73 -1.70 -24.28
C ALA A 62 -23.77 -1.82 -23.16
N ASP A 63 -25.07 -1.74 -23.49
CA ASP A 63 -26.13 -1.92 -22.50
C ASP A 63 -26.21 -3.36 -21.97
N ASP A 64 -25.70 -4.34 -22.72
CA ASP A 64 -25.66 -5.74 -22.28
C ASP A 64 -24.67 -5.94 -21.13
N LEU A 65 -23.75 -4.99 -20.86
CA LEU A 65 -22.82 -5.05 -19.73
C LEU A 65 -23.54 -5.17 -18.38
N PHE A 66 -24.73 -4.58 -18.25
CA PHE A 66 -25.54 -4.62 -17.03
C PHE A 66 -26.68 -5.64 -17.08
N SER A 67 -26.69 -6.54 -18.07
CA SER A 67 -27.77 -7.53 -18.22
C SER A 67 -27.47 -8.80 -17.41
N PRO A 68 -28.29 -9.17 -16.41
CA PRO A 68 -28.10 -10.41 -15.66
C PRO A 68 -28.43 -11.67 -16.47
N ASP A 69 -29.08 -11.54 -17.64
CA ASP A 69 -29.43 -12.68 -18.51
C ASP A 69 -28.38 -12.92 -19.62
N VAL A 70 -27.35 -12.07 -19.70
CA VAL A 70 -26.26 -12.19 -20.67
C VAL A 70 -25.03 -12.74 -19.95
N GLU A 71 -24.73 -14.02 -20.18
CA GLU A 71 -23.53 -14.66 -19.64
C GLU A 71 -22.26 -13.86 -20.01
N GLY A 72 -21.37 -13.69 -19.05
CA GLY A 72 -20.14 -12.91 -19.23
C GLY A 72 -20.30 -11.39 -19.10
N SER A 73 -21.52 -10.87 -18.89
CA SER A 73 -21.70 -9.47 -18.54
C SER A 73 -21.15 -9.16 -17.13
N PHE A 74 -20.89 -7.88 -16.86
CA PHE A 74 -20.41 -7.42 -15.56
C PHE A 74 -21.42 -7.74 -14.44
N THR A 75 -22.71 -7.51 -14.70
CA THR A 75 -23.78 -7.85 -13.76
C THR A 75 -23.95 -9.36 -13.58
N HIS A 76 -23.88 -10.16 -14.65
CA HIS A 76 -23.98 -11.62 -14.54
C HIS A 76 -22.83 -12.18 -13.68
N PHE A 77 -21.61 -11.67 -13.88
CA PHE A 77 -20.42 -12.15 -13.15
C PHE A 77 -20.57 -11.97 -11.64
N TYR A 78 -20.85 -10.76 -11.19
CA TYR A 78 -20.98 -10.49 -9.76
C TYR A 78 -22.22 -11.14 -9.15
N ASN A 79 -23.33 -11.28 -9.90
CA ASN A 79 -24.48 -12.04 -9.42
C ASN A 79 -24.15 -13.53 -9.21
N GLU A 80 -23.40 -14.15 -10.13
CA GLU A 80 -23.02 -15.56 -10.03
C GLU A 80 -21.98 -15.77 -8.90
N MET A 81 -20.89 -15.00 -8.90
CA MET A 81 -19.80 -15.14 -7.93
C MET A 81 -20.26 -14.87 -6.49
N SER A 82 -21.11 -13.86 -6.28
CA SER A 82 -21.63 -13.51 -4.95
C SER A 82 -22.90 -14.28 -4.58
N ALA A 83 -23.43 -15.14 -5.46
CA ALA A 83 -24.75 -15.77 -5.32
C ALA A 83 -25.87 -14.74 -5.06
N GLY A 84 -25.78 -13.55 -5.67
CA GLY A 84 -26.74 -12.46 -5.59
C GLY A 84 -26.67 -11.60 -4.31
N ARG A 85 -25.64 -11.80 -3.48
CA ARG A 85 -25.36 -10.98 -2.28
C ARG A 85 -24.90 -9.57 -2.62
N LEU A 86 -24.10 -9.46 -3.69
CA LEU A 86 -23.71 -8.21 -4.29
C LEU A 86 -24.46 -8.04 -5.61
N ARG A 87 -25.14 -6.91 -5.76
CA ARG A 87 -25.80 -6.53 -7.00
C ARG A 87 -25.07 -5.36 -7.62
N VAL A 88 -24.53 -5.56 -8.80
CA VAL A 88 -23.92 -4.47 -9.57
C VAL A 88 -24.85 -4.10 -10.72
N GLY A 89 -25.18 -2.82 -10.80
CA GLY A 89 -25.97 -2.22 -11.86
C GLY A 89 -25.33 -0.92 -12.32
N GLY A 90 -26.06 -0.13 -13.11
CA GLY A 90 -25.56 1.15 -13.56
C GLY A 90 -26.19 1.66 -14.83
N GLN A 91 -25.52 2.65 -15.42
CA GLN A 91 -25.90 3.23 -16.70
C GLN A 91 -24.69 3.40 -17.60
N VAL A 92 -24.86 2.99 -18.86
CA VAL A 92 -23.94 3.36 -19.93
C VAL A 92 -24.43 4.64 -20.61
N LEU A 93 -23.62 5.69 -20.56
CA LEU A 93 -23.95 6.95 -21.24
C LEU A 93 -24.06 6.74 -22.76
N PRO A 94 -25.06 7.34 -23.44
CA PRO A 94 -25.38 7.03 -24.83
C PRO A 94 -24.31 7.50 -25.83
N LYS A 95 -23.40 8.38 -25.40
CA LYS A 95 -22.37 8.99 -26.25
C LYS A 95 -21.02 8.29 -26.09
N ARG A 96 -20.21 8.38 -27.15
CA ARG A 96 -18.76 8.19 -27.07
C ARG A 96 -18.11 9.57 -26.99
N TYR A 97 -17.60 9.91 -25.83
CA TYR A 97 -16.96 11.20 -25.53
C TYR A 97 -15.58 11.28 -26.18
N ALA A 98 -15.11 12.49 -26.47
CA ALA A 98 -13.82 12.69 -27.12
C ALA A 98 -12.95 13.67 -26.33
N SER A 99 -11.66 13.39 -26.23
CA SER A 99 -10.69 14.34 -25.70
C SER A 99 -10.62 15.62 -26.56
N ARG A 100 -10.08 16.70 -25.98
CA ARG A 100 -9.90 17.97 -26.70
C ARG A 100 -8.76 17.93 -27.72
N LEU A 101 -7.72 17.16 -27.42
CA LEU A 101 -6.49 17.04 -28.22
C LEU A 101 -6.31 15.62 -28.79
N PRO A 102 -5.44 15.42 -29.79
CA PRO A 102 -5.10 14.09 -30.27
C PRO A 102 -4.34 13.26 -29.23
N ALA A 103 -4.29 11.94 -29.43
CA ALA A 103 -3.61 10.99 -28.52
C ALA A 103 -2.18 11.38 -28.14
N SER A 104 -1.43 11.93 -29.10
CA SER A 104 -0.03 12.38 -28.89
C SER A 104 0.14 13.48 -27.84
N ALA A 105 -0.91 14.19 -27.44
CA ALA A 105 -0.86 15.19 -26.39
C ALA A 105 -0.91 14.59 -24.97
N TYR A 106 -1.38 13.35 -24.83
CA TYR A 106 -1.59 12.70 -23.53
C TYR A 106 -0.58 11.59 -23.23
N ILE A 107 0.21 11.15 -24.19
CA ILE A 107 1.27 10.16 -23.93
C ILE A 107 2.45 10.77 -23.16
N ALA A 108 3.14 9.94 -22.40
CA ALA A 108 4.32 10.35 -21.65
C ALA A 108 5.45 10.84 -22.57
N ARG A 109 6.19 11.85 -22.11
CA ARG A 109 7.38 12.35 -22.84
C ARG A 109 8.58 11.41 -22.71
N THR A 110 8.62 10.66 -21.62
CA THR A 110 9.65 9.66 -21.34
C THR A 110 9.01 8.27 -21.40
N PRO A 111 9.50 7.36 -22.25
CA PRO A 111 8.95 6.01 -22.32
C PRO A 111 8.97 5.30 -20.97
N GLY A 112 7.89 4.60 -20.63
CA GLY A 112 7.77 3.87 -19.36
C GLY A 112 7.32 4.72 -18.17
N THR A 113 7.11 6.03 -18.31
CA THR A 113 6.51 6.86 -17.26
C THR A 113 5.01 7.05 -17.47
N LEU A 114 4.31 7.60 -16.47
CA LEU A 114 2.89 7.91 -16.58
C LEU A 114 2.62 8.96 -17.67
N GLY A 115 1.58 8.74 -18.49
CA GLY A 115 1.04 9.76 -19.39
C GLY A 115 0.09 10.71 -18.66
N GLN A 116 -0.52 11.64 -19.40
CA GLN A 116 -1.51 12.61 -18.90
C GLN A 116 -2.94 12.07 -18.96
N PHE A 117 -3.16 10.81 -18.58
CA PHE A 117 -4.50 10.21 -18.56
C PHE A 117 -5.44 10.89 -17.56
N ALA A 118 -4.92 11.42 -16.45
CA ALA A 118 -5.66 12.26 -15.50
C ALA A 118 -6.36 13.44 -16.19
N ARG A 119 -5.60 14.18 -17.01
CA ARG A 119 -6.12 15.30 -17.81
C ARG A 119 -7.15 14.81 -18.83
N PHE A 120 -6.87 13.69 -19.51
CA PHE A 120 -7.83 13.09 -20.44
C PHE A 120 -9.15 12.80 -19.73
N ASN A 121 -9.11 12.12 -18.58
CA ASN A 121 -10.29 11.74 -17.81
C ASN A 121 -11.06 12.96 -17.30
N LEU A 122 -10.37 13.99 -16.82
CA LEU A 122 -11.00 15.25 -16.43
C LEU A 122 -11.81 15.86 -17.59
N GLU A 123 -11.23 15.92 -18.80
CA GLU A 123 -11.93 16.44 -19.99
C GLU A 123 -13.16 15.59 -20.37
N ILE A 124 -13.13 14.29 -20.11
CA ILE A 124 -14.27 13.38 -20.34
C ILE A 124 -15.35 13.57 -19.27
N LEU A 125 -14.96 13.64 -17.99
CA LEU A 125 -15.86 13.87 -16.87
C LEU A 125 -16.60 15.21 -17.01
N GLU A 126 -15.89 16.29 -17.36
CA GLU A 126 -16.50 17.61 -17.64
C GLU A 126 -17.60 17.55 -18.73
N GLN A 127 -17.49 16.64 -19.70
CA GLN A 127 -18.50 16.46 -20.74
C GLN A 127 -19.65 15.55 -20.28
N ALA A 128 -19.32 14.50 -19.50
CA ALA A 128 -20.29 13.55 -18.99
C ALA A 128 -21.22 14.19 -17.95
N ASP A 129 -20.69 15.05 -17.09
CA ASP A 129 -21.41 15.85 -16.08
C ASP A 129 -22.61 16.59 -16.70
N ALA A 130 -22.39 17.21 -17.86
CA ALA A 130 -23.46 17.92 -18.57
C ALA A 130 -24.58 17.03 -19.14
N ASP A 131 -24.41 15.70 -19.15
CA ASP A 131 -25.32 14.73 -19.77
C ASP A 131 -25.99 13.78 -18.77
N VAL A 132 -25.55 13.74 -17.51
CA VAL A 132 -26.07 12.81 -16.51
C VAL A 132 -26.06 13.43 -15.12
N ASP A 133 -27.12 13.18 -14.37
CA ASP A 133 -27.15 13.40 -12.92
C ASP A 133 -26.25 12.34 -12.24
N MET A 134 -25.08 12.78 -11.78
CA MET A 134 -24.04 11.98 -11.16
C MET A 134 -24.47 11.43 -9.79
N GLY A 135 -25.41 12.08 -9.10
CA GLY A 135 -25.95 11.58 -7.83
C GLY A 135 -26.65 10.23 -7.94
N ARG A 136 -26.98 9.79 -9.16
CA ARG A 136 -27.59 8.47 -9.40
C ARG A 136 -26.62 7.29 -9.18
N PHE A 137 -25.35 7.58 -8.95
CA PHE A 137 -24.27 6.59 -8.78
C PHE A 137 -23.55 6.73 -7.43
N ASP A 138 -24.10 7.52 -6.52
CA ASP A 138 -23.69 7.66 -5.12
C ASP A 138 -24.74 6.91 -4.30
N ASN A 139 -24.51 5.63 -4.00
CA ASN A 139 -25.52 4.78 -3.36
C ASN A 139 -24.93 3.77 -2.37
N ASP A 140 -23.74 4.06 -1.86
CA ASP A 140 -23.02 3.22 -0.92
C ASP A 140 -23.52 3.34 0.54
N GLY A 141 -24.54 4.18 0.76
CA GLY A 141 -25.33 4.22 1.98
C GLY A 141 -26.07 2.90 2.27
N PRO A 142 -26.26 2.54 3.56
CA PRO A 142 -26.98 1.33 3.96
C PRO A 142 -28.38 1.13 3.35
N ASP A 143 -29.06 2.20 2.93
CA ASP A 143 -30.39 2.09 2.31
C ASP A 143 -30.35 1.71 0.81
N GLY A 144 -29.19 1.84 0.16
CA GLY A 144 -28.95 1.55 -1.26
C GLY A 144 -29.72 2.45 -2.24
N VAL A 145 -30.26 3.57 -1.77
CA VAL A 145 -31.00 4.56 -2.56
C VAL A 145 -30.02 5.64 -3.01
N PRO A 146 -29.87 5.90 -4.32
CA PRO A 146 -28.91 6.91 -4.76
C PRO A 146 -29.18 8.33 -4.25
N ASN A 147 -28.12 9.03 -3.87
CA ASN A 147 -28.08 10.41 -3.38
C ASN A 147 -29.11 10.66 -2.26
N SER A 148 -29.05 9.79 -1.26
CA SER A 148 -29.82 9.79 -0.02
C SER A 148 -29.03 10.43 1.13
N GLY A 149 -29.59 10.41 2.34
CA GLY A 149 -28.99 11.11 3.49
C GLY A 149 -27.85 10.34 4.16
N ASP A 150 -27.69 9.06 3.84
CA ASP A 150 -26.67 8.15 4.36
C ASP A 150 -25.53 7.87 3.36
N ASP A 151 -25.66 8.36 2.12
CA ASP A 151 -24.60 8.34 1.12
C ASP A 151 -23.48 9.37 1.43
N ASP A 152 -22.29 9.10 0.92
CA ASP A 152 -21.10 9.89 1.23
C ASP A 152 -20.87 11.12 0.33
N GLY A 153 -21.72 11.29 -0.70
CA GLY A 153 -21.66 12.41 -1.64
C GLY A 153 -20.73 12.17 -2.82
N TYR A 154 -20.24 10.95 -3.03
CA TYR A 154 -19.34 10.58 -4.11
C TYR A 154 -19.94 9.52 -5.03
N VAL A 155 -19.68 9.65 -6.33
CA VAL A 155 -19.95 8.55 -7.26
C VAL A 155 -19.14 7.32 -6.83
N ASP A 156 -19.82 6.20 -6.57
CA ASP A 156 -19.26 4.95 -6.09
C ASP A 156 -18.14 4.47 -7.02
N VAL A 157 -18.43 4.35 -8.32
CA VAL A 157 -17.48 3.88 -9.36
C VAL A 157 -17.78 4.48 -10.74
N VAL A 158 -16.74 5.04 -11.36
CA VAL A 158 -16.75 5.43 -12.78
C VAL A 158 -15.83 4.52 -13.62
N PHE A 159 -16.34 4.01 -14.74
CA PHE A 159 -15.55 3.30 -15.74
C PHE A 159 -15.39 4.15 -17.00
N ILE A 160 -14.16 4.56 -17.31
CA ILE A 160 -13.83 5.22 -18.58
C ILE A 160 -13.22 4.19 -19.53
N ASN A 161 -14.01 3.80 -20.54
CA ASN A 161 -13.70 2.77 -21.53
C ASN A 161 -13.24 3.41 -22.86
N LEU A 162 -11.95 3.37 -23.12
CA LEU A 162 -11.33 3.94 -24.32
C LEU A 162 -11.43 3.01 -25.52
N LEU A 163 -11.63 3.60 -26.70
CA LEU A 163 -11.56 2.89 -27.98
C LEU A 163 -10.18 2.27 -28.23
N THR A 164 -9.11 3.03 -27.97
CA THR A 164 -7.74 2.52 -27.98
C THR A 164 -6.97 3.04 -26.77
N VAL A 165 -5.90 2.32 -26.39
CA VAL A 165 -4.94 2.76 -25.38
C VAL A 165 -3.56 2.75 -26.02
N PRO A 166 -3.04 3.91 -26.45
CA PRO A 166 -1.69 4.04 -26.98
C PRO A 166 -0.64 3.67 -25.93
N ARG A 167 0.51 3.17 -26.38
CA ARG A 167 1.67 2.98 -25.51
C ARG A 167 2.03 4.30 -24.82
N ASP A 168 2.38 4.22 -23.55
CA ASP A 168 2.77 5.33 -22.68
C ASP A 168 1.64 6.36 -22.42
N PHE A 169 0.36 6.04 -22.71
CA PHE A 169 -0.80 6.85 -22.28
C PHE A 169 -1.13 6.65 -20.79
N LEU A 170 -1.27 5.40 -20.36
CA LEU A 170 -1.36 5.04 -18.94
C LEU A 170 0.07 4.97 -18.39
N ILE A 171 0.73 3.81 -18.55
CA ILE A 171 2.15 3.58 -18.31
C ILE A 171 2.63 2.44 -19.22
N GLY A 172 3.76 2.62 -19.90
CA GLY A 172 4.33 1.56 -20.75
C GLY A 172 3.31 0.97 -21.74
N GLY A 173 3.07 -0.34 -21.68
CA GLY A 173 2.10 -1.05 -22.52
C GLY A 173 0.74 -1.33 -21.86
N ALA A 174 0.46 -0.78 -20.67
CA ALA A 174 -0.74 -1.10 -19.90
C ALA A 174 -2.03 -0.73 -20.66
N THR A 175 -3.04 -1.60 -20.60
CA THR A 175 -4.35 -1.41 -21.24
C THR A 175 -5.47 -1.08 -20.26
N GLY A 176 -5.20 -1.11 -18.96
CA GLY A 176 -6.12 -0.80 -17.87
C GLY A 176 -5.35 -0.26 -16.66
N LEU A 177 -6.02 0.55 -15.85
CA LEU A 177 -5.52 1.05 -14.57
C LEU A 177 -6.70 1.34 -13.64
N ALA A 178 -6.63 0.83 -12.41
CA ALA A 178 -7.55 1.07 -11.28
C ALA A 178 -7.46 2.51 -10.74
N SER A 179 -7.47 3.51 -11.62
CA SER A 179 -7.42 4.92 -11.25
C SER A 179 -7.92 5.81 -12.39
N LEU A 180 -8.55 6.93 -12.01
CA LEU A 180 -8.84 8.05 -12.91
C LEU A 180 -7.66 9.04 -13.00
N GLY A 181 -6.68 8.95 -12.10
CA GLY A 181 -5.49 9.80 -12.04
C GLY A 181 -5.74 11.24 -11.57
N LEU A 182 -6.98 11.57 -11.16
CA LEU A 182 -7.34 12.91 -10.71
C LEU A 182 -6.55 13.29 -9.45
N SER A 183 -5.98 14.50 -9.43
CA SER A 183 -5.22 15.05 -8.30
C SER A 183 -6.10 15.74 -7.26
N THR A 184 -7.32 16.12 -7.64
CA THR A 184 -8.35 16.70 -6.76
C THR A 184 -9.70 16.11 -7.16
N ASP A 185 -10.64 16.10 -6.23
CA ASP A 185 -11.97 15.56 -6.50
C ASP A 185 -12.62 16.36 -7.63
N PHE A 186 -13.18 15.65 -8.60
CA PHE A 186 -13.97 16.30 -9.63
C PHE A 186 -15.32 16.70 -9.02
N LEU A 187 -15.61 18.00 -9.03
CA LEU A 187 -16.87 18.57 -8.54
C LEU A 187 -17.87 18.66 -9.69
N THR A 188 -18.97 17.95 -9.54
CA THR A 188 -20.12 17.97 -10.48
C THR A 188 -20.96 19.22 -10.29
N ASP A 189 -21.92 19.48 -11.18
CA ASP A 189 -22.97 20.49 -10.96
C ASP A 189 -24.25 19.95 -10.28
N ASP A 190 -24.25 18.68 -9.89
CA ASP A 190 -25.35 18.00 -9.21
C ASP A 190 -25.33 18.17 -7.70
N ALA A 191 -26.49 18.40 -7.09
CA ALA A 191 -26.61 18.61 -5.65
C ALA A 191 -26.55 17.28 -4.87
N ALA A 192 -25.69 17.24 -3.84
CA ALA A 192 -25.65 16.12 -2.89
C ALA A 192 -26.72 16.30 -1.79
N ALA A 193 -27.37 15.21 -1.38
CA ALA A 193 -28.41 15.21 -0.35
C ALA A 193 -27.86 15.56 1.05
N GLY A 194 -26.62 15.18 1.34
CA GLY A 194 -25.86 15.64 2.52
C GLY A 194 -25.50 17.14 2.50
N GLY A 195 -25.80 17.84 1.41
CA GLY A 195 -25.45 19.24 1.17
C GLY A 195 -24.13 19.39 0.41
N GLY A 196 -24.07 20.39 -0.48
CA GLY A 196 -22.93 20.56 -1.40
C GLY A 196 -23.23 19.97 -2.77
N LEU A 197 -22.18 19.47 -3.42
CA LEU A 197 -22.23 18.91 -4.78
C LEU A 197 -21.70 17.47 -4.75
N ILE A 198 -22.23 16.62 -5.63
CA ILE A 198 -21.71 15.27 -5.86
C ILE A 198 -20.29 15.36 -6.41
N ARG A 199 -19.45 14.38 -6.08
CA ARG A 199 -18.04 14.37 -6.45
C ARG A 199 -17.60 13.05 -7.05
N VAL A 200 -16.53 13.07 -7.83
CA VAL A 200 -15.79 11.86 -8.23
C VAL A 200 -14.43 11.89 -7.55
N ARG A 201 -14.08 10.81 -6.85
CA ARG A 201 -12.87 10.77 -6.01
C ARG A 201 -11.60 10.96 -6.82
N SER A 202 -10.70 11.77 -6.27
CA SER A 202 -9.30 11.79 -6.65
C SER A 202 -8.57 10.56 -6.15
N GLN A 203 -7.37 10.32 -6.69
CA GLN A 203 -6.49 9.26 -6.21
C GLN A 203 -6.04 9.45 -4.74
N TYR A 204 -6.32 10.61 -4.13
CA TYR A 204 -5.99 10.91 -2.75
C TYR A 204 -7.18 10.87 -1.79
N SER A 205 -8.42 10.94 -2.29
CA SER A 205 -9.63 10.84 -1.47
C SER A 205 -10.30 9.47 -1.56
N GLY A 206 -9.68 8.52 -2.26
CA GLY A 206 -10.07 7.13 -2.36
C GLY A 206 -10.07 6.64 -3.81
N PHE A 207 -10.77 5.54 -4.05
CA PHE A 207 -10.96 5.02 -5.39
C PHE A 207 -12.09 5.78 -6.10
N GLY A 208 -11.81 6.45 -7.23
CA GLY A 208 -12.84 7.17 -8.00
C GLY A 208 -13.33 6.45 -9.25
N GLY A 209 -12.61 5.44 -9.72
CA GLY A 209 -12.91 4.78 -10.97
C GLY A 209 -11.68 4.25 -11.70
N THR A 210 -11.90 3.75 -12.91
CA THR A 210 -10.88 3.07 -13.72
C THR A 210 -10.78 3.68 -15.11
N THR A 211 -9.59 3.53 -15.70
CA THR A 211 -9.29 3.95 -17.08
C THR A 211 -8.78 2.75 -17.86
N GLN A 212 -9.53 2.29 -18.86
CA GLN A 212 -9.24 1.01 -19.51
C GLN A 212 -9.64 0.96 -20.98
N ARG A 213 -9.08 0.00 -21.72
CA ARG A 213 -9.44 -0.27 -23.12
C ARG A 213 -10.75 -1.07 -23.18
N GLY A 214 -11.80 -0.48 -23.75
CA GLY A 214 -13.11 -1.12 -23.93
C GLY A 214 -13.57 -1.14 -25.39
N HIS A 215 -13.09 -2.11 -26.17
CA HIS A 215 -13.30 -2.14 -27.62
C HIS A 215 -14.28 -3.23 -28.11
N VAL A 216 -14.44 -4.32 -27.36
CA VAL A 216 -15.42 -5.40 -27.59
C VAL A 216 -16.06 -5.83 -26.27
N PHE A 217 -17.25 -6.45 -26.35
CA PHE A 217 -18.06 -6.80 -25.18
C PHE A 217 -17.28 -7.62 -24.13
N THR A 218 -16.69 -8.75 -24.52
CA THR A 218 -16.04 -9.68 -23.59
C THR A 218 -14.85 -9.05 -22.87
N VAL A 219 -13.93 -8.43 -23.61
CA VAL A 219 -12.76 -7.72 -23.04
C VAL A 219 -13.19 -6.60 -22.10
N THR A 220 -14.21 -5.82 -22.49
CA THR A 220 -14.71 -4.70 -21.68
C THR A 220 -15.32 -5.20 -20.38
N ALA A 221 -16.24 -6.17 -20.46
CA ALA A 221 -16.89 -6.75 -19.29
C ALA A 221 -15.87 -7.40 -18.35
N ALA A 222 -14.92 -8.18 -18.89
CA ALA A 222 -13.95 -8.89 -18.08
C ALA A 222 -12.95 -7.95 -17.39
N THR A 223 -12.46 -6.92 -18.09
CA THR A 223 -11.56 -5.92 -17.48
C THR A 223 -12.32 -5.09 -16.44
N MET A 224 -13.59 -4.72 -16.70
CA MET A 224 -14.43 -4.11 -15.67
C MET A 224 -14.60 -5.02 -14.45
N CYS A 225 -14.76 -6.33 -14.63
CA CYS A 225 -14.85 -7.27 -13.51
C CYS A 225 -13.57 -7.27 -12.67
N HIS A 226 -12.40 -7.38 -13.31
CA HIS A 226 -11.11 -7.36 -12.64
C HIS A 226 -10.86 -6.05 -11.89
N GLU A 227 -11.06 -4.91 -12.54
CA GLU A 227 -10.81 -3.61 -11.92
C GLU A 227 -11.81 -3.29 -10.79
N PHE A 228 -13.05 -3.76 -10.90
CA PHE A 228 -14.02 -3.63 -9.80
C PHE A 228 -13.65 -4.49 -8.60
N ALA A 229 -12.96 -5.61 -8.80
CA ALA A 229 -12.52 -6.44 -7.68
C ALA A 229 -11.51 -5.71 -6.78
N HIS A 230 -10.69 -4.82 -7.34
CA HIS A 230 -9.84 -3.90 -6.54
C HIS A 230 -10.66 -2.93 -5.70
N VAL A 231 -11.83 -2.48 -6.20
CA VAL A 231 -12.77 -1.64 -5.42
C VAL A 231 -13.28 -2.39 -4.19
N LEU A 232 -13.48 -3.70 -4.35
CA LEU A 232 -13.89 -4.59 -3.26
C LEU A 232 -12.72 -5.00 -2.35
N GLY A 233 -11.50 -4.53 -2.60
CA GLY A 233 -10.32 -4.75 -1.76
C GLY A 233 -9.46 -5.97 -2.14
N LEU A 234 -9.70 -6.61 -3.29
CA LEU A 234 -8.86 -7.70 -3.76
C LEU A 234 -7.58 -7.18 -4.44
N PRO A 235 -6.40 -7.74 -4.14
CA PRO A 235 -5.15 -7.45 -4.85
C PRO A 235 -5.06 -8.21 -6.17
N ASP A 236 -4.11 -7.82 -7.00
CA ASP A 236 -3.63 -8.67 -8.10
C ASP A 236 -2.87 -9.88 -7.56
N LEU A 237 -3.11 -11.05 -8.14
CA LEU A 237 -2.51 -12.33 -7.79
C LEU A 237 -1.61 -12.90 -8.91
N PHE A 238 -1.13 -12.01 -9.80
CA PHE A 238 -0.07 -12.27 -10.78
C PHE A 238 1.10 -11.30 -10.52
N ASP A 239 2.30 -11.65 -11.00
CA ASP A 239 3.48 -10.80 -10.80
C ASP A 239 3.38 -9.44 -11.52
N GLN A 240 3.31 -8.37 -10.74
CA GLN A 240 3.24 -7.00 -11.22
C GLN A 240 4.62 -6.34 -11.39
N SER A 241 5.71 -7.01 -11.05
CA SER A 241 7.04 -6.42 -10.96
C SER A 241 7.49 -5.77 -12.27
N SER A 242 7.06 -6.29 -13.44
CA SER A 242 7.32 -5.68 -14.76
C SER A 242 6.59 -4.36 -15.01
N VAL A 243 5.43 -4.13 -14.38
CA VAL A 243 4.64 -2.89 -14.52
C VAL A 243 5.38 -1.73 -13.84
N THR A 244 6.25 -2.05 -12.88
CA THR A 244 7.03 -1.08 -12.08
C THR A 244 8.49 -0.95 -12.53
N ALA A 245 8.96 -1.79 -13.46
CA ALA A 245 10.34 -1.79 -13.93
C ALA A 245 10.59 -0.72 -15.02
N ASP A 246 11.55 0.18 -14.80
CA ASP A 246 12.12 1.06 -15.83
C ASP A 246 13.01 0.23 -16.81
N GLY A 247 12.51 -0.86 -17.41
CA GLY A 247 13.30 -1.76 -18.26
C GLY A 247 12.83 -3.22 -18.29
N GLN A 248 13.57 -4.07 -19.01
CA GLN A 248 13.27 -5.51 -19.10
C GLN A 248 13.45 -6.18 -17.72
N LEU A 249 12.37 -6.76 -17.19
CA LEU A 249 12.42 -7.70 -16.07
C LEU A 249 13.26 -8.92 -16.50
N ASP A 250 14.08 -9.46 -15.59
CA ASP A 250 14.72 -10.75 -15.85
C ASP A 250 13.60 -11.79 -15.98
N PRO A 251 13.47 -12.52 -17.10
CA PRO A 251 12.40 -13.51 -17.25
C PRO A 251 12.37 -14.58 -16.17
N VAL A 252 13.47 -14.77 -15.42
CA VAL A 252 13.54 -15.67 -14.25
C VAL A 252 12.78 -15.13 -13.03
N GLU A 253 12.57 -13.82 -12.98
CA GLU A 253 11.83 -13.13 -11.90
C GLU A 253 10.36 -12.88 -12.28
N ASP A 254 9.91 -13.28 -13.48
CA ASP A 254 8.52 -13.14 -13.96
C ASP A 254 7.74 -14.42 -13.67
N SER A 255 6.43 -14.32 -13.47
CA SER A 255 5.56 -15.50 -13.36
C SER A 255 4.09 -15.19 -13.58
N ALA A 256 3.31 -16.26 -13.75
CA ALA A 256 1.87 -16.20 -13.90
C ALA A 256 1.11 -15.98 -12.57
N GLY A 257 1.79 -16.03 -11.42
CA GLY A 257 1.17 -16.07 -10.09
C GLY A 257 0.18 -17.23 -9.98
N ILE A 258 -1.11 -16.96 -9.76
CA ILE A 258 -2.16 -18.00 -9.79
C ILE A 258 -2.60 -18.41 -11.20
N GLY A 259 -2.02 -17.82 -12.24
CA GLY A 259 -2.34 -18.08 -13.64
C GLY A 259 -3.78 -17.74 -14.02
N ASN A 260 -4.29 -18.46 -15.03
CA ASN A 260 -5.67 -18.33 -15.52
C ASN A 260 -6.70 -18.96 -14.57
N TRP A 261 -6.30 -19.51 -13.43
CA TRP A 261 -7.21 -20.11 -12.46
C TRP A 261 -8.03 -19.10 -11.65
N GLY A 262 -7.72 -17.80 -11.71
CA GLY A 262 -8.53 -16.77 -11.05
C GLY A 262 -8.58 -15.47 -11.83
N LEU A 263 -9.70 -14.73 -11.68
CA LEU A 263 -9.86 -13.39 -12.25
C LEU A 263 -8.75 -12.41 -11.80
N MET A 264 -8.30 -12.53 -10.55
CA MET A 264 -7.23 -11.67 -10.02
C MET A 264 -5.84 -12.11 -10.45
N GLY A 265 -5.69 -13.28 -11.09
CA GLY A 265 -4.47 -13.69 -11.78
C GLY A 265 -4.48 -13.23 -13.24
N LEU A 266 -4.05 -14.11 -14.15
CA LEU A 266 -4.10 -13.86 -15.60
C LEU A 266 -5.48 -14.16 -16.23
N GLY A 267 -6.44 -14.65 -15.44
CA GLY A 267 -7.75 -15.12 -15.90
C GLY A 267 -8.72 -14.06 -16.44
N THR A 268 -8.34 -12.78 -16.50
CA THR A 268 -9.18 -11.70 -17.04
C THR A 268 -9.61 -11.96 -18.48
N LEU A 269 -8.72 -12.47 -19.35
CA LEU A 269 -9.06 -12.72 -20.75
C LEU A 269 -9.56 -14.15 -21.03
N GLY A 270 -9.65 -14.98 -19.99
CA GLY A 270 -10.09 -16.37 -20.06
C GLY A 270 -8.97 -17.35 -20.45
N TRP A 271 -9.35 -18.59 -20.76
CA TRP A 271 -8.42 -19.66 -21.18
C TRP A 271 -8.14 -19.68 -22.68
N GLY A 272 -9.01 -19.05 -23.47
CA GLY A 272 -8.96 -18.97 -24.91
C GLY A 272 -8.57 -17.58 -25.41
N VAL A 273 -9.16 -17.16 -26.53
CA VAL A 273 -8.95 -15.81 -27.07
C VAL A 273 -10.13 -14.95 -26.68
N GLU A 274 -9.93 -14.10 -25.67
CA GLU A 274 -10.91 -13.11 -25.19
C GLU A 274 -12.26 -13.72 -24.80
N ASP A 275 -12.22 -14.87 -24.13
CA ASP A 275 -13.37 -15.63 -23.63
C ASP A 275 -13.54 -15.54 -22.11
N GLY A 276 -12.82 -14.63 -21.45
CA GLY A 276 -13.00 -14.32 -20.03
C GLY A 276 -14.30 -13.58 -19.70
N PRO A 277 -14.50 -13.20 -18.43
CA PRO A 277 -13.59 -13.45 -17.31
C PRO A 277 -13.60 -14.93 -16.88
N ASN A 278 -12.56 -15.38 -16.18
CA ASN A 278 -12.59 -16.61 -15.39
C ASN A 278 -13.17 -16.35 -13.99
N ALA A 279 -13.55 -17.42 -13.28
CA ALA A 279 -14.09 -17.32 -11.93
C ALA A 279 -13.08 -16.75 -10.92
N PHE A 280 -13.55 -16.27 -9.77
CA PHE A 280 -12.67 -15.98 -8.63
C PHE A 280 -12.04 -17.27 -8.08
N SER A 281 -10.85 -17.15 -7.47
CA SER A 281 -10.25 -18.24 -6.69
C SER A 281 -11.04 -18.46 -5.40
N ALA A 282 -10.86 -19.62 -4.75
CA ALA A 282 -11.45 -19.85 -3.43
C ALA A 282 -11.02 -18.80 -2.39
N TRP A 283 -9.78 -18.30 -2.50
CA TRP A 283 -9.28 -17.24 -1.64
C TRP A 283 -10.03 -15.92 -1.89
N SER A 284 -10.14 -15.48 -3.15
CA SER A 284 -10.89 -14.25 -3.48
C SER A 284 -12.35 -14.31 -3.04
N LEU A 285 -13.01 -15.47 -3.16
CA LEU A 285 -14.37 -15.66 -2.66
C LEU A 285 -14.42 -15.61 -1.12
N ALA A 286 -13.43 -16.18 -0.42
CA ALA A 286 -13.35 -16.12 1.03
C ALA A 286 -13.13 -14.67 1.53
N GLU A 287 -12.22 -13.93 0.90
CA GLU A 287 -11.93 -12.54 1.22
C GLU A 287 -13.15 -11.63 1.08
N LEU A 288 -13.99 -11.88 0.07
CA LEU A 288 -15.21 -11.12 -0.15
C LEU A 288 -16.40 -11.61 0.71
N GLY A 289 -16.24 -12.70 1.47
CA GLY A 289 -17.33 -13.30 2.25
C GLY A 289 -18.31 -14.15 1.43
N TRP A 290 -17.98 -14.52 0.19
CA TRP A 290 -18.91 -15.12 -0.78
C TRP A 290 -18.95 -16.65 -0.78
N LEU A 291 -18.21 -17.30 0.12
CA LEU A 291 -18.33 -18.74 0.34
C LEU A 291 -19.56 -19.06 1.21
N GLY A 292 -20.76 -18.75 0.70
CA GLY A 292 -22.00 -18.84 1.48
C GLY A 292 -22.23 -17.58 2.32
N GLU A 293 -23.20 -17.61 3.24
CA GLU A 293 -23.47 -16.49 4.14
C GLU A 293 -22.38 -16.40 5.17
N GLU A 294 -21.72 -15.24 5.27
CA GLU A 294 -20.62 -15.01 6.21
C GLU A 294 -19.57 -16.13 6.12
N ASN A 295 -19.21 -16.55 4.89
CA ASN A 295 -18.31 -17.67 4.63
C ASN A 295 -18.73 -19.02 5.26
N SER A 296 -20.02 -19.27 5.48
CA SER A 296 -20.53 -20.54 6.04
C SER A 296 -20.12 -21.83 5.30
N ARG A 297 -19.62 -21.74 4.06
CA ARG A 297 -19.05 -22.85 3.28
C ARG A 297 -17.53 -23.00 3.44
N LEU A 298 -16.85 -22.08 4.13
CA LEU A 298 -15.45 -22.20 4.51
C LEU A 298 -15.35 -23.05 5.78
N GLU A 299 -14.93 -24.30 5.62
CA GLU A 299 -14.90 -25.31 6.67
C GLU A 299 -13.50 -25.43 7.26
N LEU A 300 -13.31 -24.92 8.49
CA LEU A 300 -12.07 -25.09 9.23
C LEU A 300 -11.87 -26.55 9.67
N ILE A 301 -10.73 -27.14 9.29
CA ILE A 301 -10.35 -28.50 9.68
C ILE A 301 -9.33 -28.44 10.82
N THR A 302 -9.78 -28.77 12.04
CA THR A 302 -8.92 -28.81 13.25
C THR A 302 -8.55 -30.23 13.70
N GLN A 303 -9.13 -31.25 13.05
CA GLN A 303 -8.93 -32.66 13.36
C GLN A 303 -8.93 -33.50 12.08
N SER A 304 -8.19 -34.62 12.10
CA SER A 304 -8.17 -35.57 10.99
C SER A 304 -9.57 -36.12 10.68
N ARG A 305 -9.94 -36.16 9.41
CA ARG A 305 -11.23 -36.59 8.90
C ARG A 305 -11.07 -37.40 7.63
N THR A 306 -11.80 -38.51 7.55
CA THR A 306 -11.79 -39.40 6.39
C THR A 306 -13.15 -39.41 5.70
N GLY A 307 -13.17 -39.76 4.41
CA GLY A 307 -14.36 -39.84 3.58
C GLY A 307 -15.03 -38.49 3.35
N ILE A 308 -14.27 -37.39 3.30
CA ILE A 308 -14.79 -36.09 2.92
C ILE A 308 -15.19 -36.14 1.45
N ILE A 309 -16.38 -35.62 1.14
CA ILE A 309 -16.84 -35.42 -0.23
C ILE A 309 -17.05 -33.92 -0.43
N LEU A 310 -16.39 -33.37 -1.45
CA LEU A 310 -16.53 -32.00 -1.90
C LEU A 310 -17.35 -31.95 -3.19
N GLU A 311 -18.50 -31.28 -3.14
CA GLU A 311 -19.21 -30.83 -4.34
C GLU A 311 -18.41 -29.72 -5.03
N PRO A 312 -18.57 -29.50 -6.34
CA PRO A 312 -17.98 -28.34 -7.01
C PRO A 312 -18.37 -27.04 -6.33
N ILE A 313 -17.44 -26.09 -6.27
CA ILE A 313 -17.63 -24.80 -5.60
C ILE A 313 -18.85 -24.05 -6.16
N ASP A 314 -19.07 -24.13 -7.47
CA ASP A 314 -20.19 -23.51 -8.20
C ASP A 314 -21.55 -24.15 -7.89
N ARG A 315 -21.57 -25.38 -7.34
CA ARG A 315 -22.78 -26.08 -6.87
C ARG A 315 -22.98 -25.98 -5.37
N GLY A 316 -22.49 -24.92 -4.73
CA GLY A 316 -22.61 -24.77 -3.28
C GLY A 316 -21.60 -25.63 -2.49
N GLY A 317 -20.53 -26.10 -3.14
CA GLY A 317 -19.47 -26.87 -2.49
C GLY A 317 -18.80 -26.11 -1.35
N ARG A 318 -18.30 -26.87 -0.37
CA ARG A 318 -17.48 -26.35 0.73
C ARG A 318 -16.03 -26.19 0.28
N VAL A 319 -15.34 -25.22 0.86
CA VAL A 319 -13.89 -25.04 0.76
C VAL A 319 -13.31 -25.41 2.12
N LEU A 320 -12.31 -26.29 2.15
CA LEU A 320 -11.67 -26.66 3.41
C LEU A 320 -10.55 -25.66 3.71
N LYS A 321 -10.50 -25.13 4.94
CA LYS A 321 -9.38 -24.30 5.44
C LYS A 321 -8.58 -25.08 6.47
N ILE A 322 -7.27 -25.18 6.27
CA ILE A 322 -6.36 -25.95 7.13
C ILE A 322 -5.24 -25.01 7.58
N LEU A 323 -5.28 -24.58 8.84
CA LEU A 323 -4.37 -23.58 9.38
C LEU A 323 -2.97 -24.13 9.65
N LEU A 324 -1.96 -23.35 9.30
CA LEU A 324 -0.59 -23.49 9.81
C LEU A 324 -0.38 -22.48 10.95
N THR A 325 -0.65 -21.21 10.67
CA THR A 325 -0.71 -20.10 11.63
C THR A 325 -2.05 -19.35 11.49
N GLU A 326 -2.18 -18.19 12.12
CA GLU A 326 -3.30 -17.28 11.89
C GLU A 326 -3.34 -16.73 10.46
N ASP A 327 -2.17 -16.55 9.85
CA ASP A 327 -2.00 -15.88 8.56
C ASP A 327 -1.58 -16.83 7.43
N GLU A 328 -1.01 -18.01 7.76
CA GLU A 328 -0.55 -19.01 6.79
C GLU A 328 -1.43 -20.28 6.84
N TYR A 329 -1.97 -20.70 5.70
CA TYR A 329 -2.91 -21.83 5.64
C TYR A 329 -3.06 -22.43 4.24
N PHE A 330 -3.69 -23.61 4.17
CA PHE A 330 -4.14 -24.20 2.91
C PHE A 330 -5.66 -24.06 2.73
N LEU A 331 -6.09 -23.76 1.49
CA LEU A 331 -7.47 -23.90 1.05
C LEU A 331 -7.60 -25.07 0.07
N VAL A 332 -8.65 -25.89 0.20
CA VAL A 332 -8.95 -26.97 -0.74
C VAL A 332 -10.35 -26.77 -1.30
N GLU A 333 -10.44 -26.54 -2.61
CA GLU A 333 -11.71 -26.44 -3.33
C GLU A 333 -11.83 -27.54 -4.39
N ASN A 334 -13.06 -27.86 -4.80
CA ASN A 334 -13.31 -28.70 -5.96
C ASN A 334 -13.80 -27.82 -7.12
N ARG A 335 -13.07 -27.80 -8.22
CA ARG A 335 -13.39 -27.01 -9.42
C ARG A 335 -13.64 -27.91 -10.61
N GLN A 336 -14.70 -27.64 -11.36
CA GLN A 336 -15.14 -28.43 -12.50
C GLN A 336 -15.50 -27.52 -13.67
N SER A 337 -15.35 -28.01 -14.90
CA SER A 337 -15.72 -27.25 -16.11
C SER A 337 -17.22 -27.22 -16.37
N THR A 338 -17.95 -28.09 -15.68
CA THR A 338 -19.40 -28.11 -15.67
C THR A 338 -19.89 -27.28 -14.50
N ASP A 339 -21.04 -26.63 -14.65
CA ASP A 339 -21.82 -25.95 -13.59
C ASP A 339 -21.65 -24.42 -13.47
N SER A 340 -20.60 -23.81 -14.05
CA SER A 340 -20.45 -22.35 -14.15
C SER A 340 -20.03 -21.92 -15.56
N TYR A 341 -20.57 -20.79 -16.05
CA TYR A 341 -20.08 -20.16 -17.28
C TYR A 341 -18.59 -19.81 -17.14
N TYR A 342 -18.17 -19.35 -15.97
CA TYR A 342 -16.83 -18.82 -15.72
C TYR A 342 -15.74 -19.90 -15.58
N ASN A 343 -16.15 -21.18 -15.50
CA ASN A 343 -15.24 -22.34 -15.48
C ASN A 343 -15.33 -23.21 -16.76
N ARG A 344 -16.17 -22.85 -17.74
CA ARG A 344 -16.49 -23.70 -18.91
C ARG A 344 -15.29 -24.16 -19.75
N ASN A 345 -14.17 -23.42 -19.70
CA ASN A 345 -12.98 -23.65 -20.50
C ASN A 345 -11.74 -24.03 -19.67
N ILE A 346 -11.89 -24.34 -18.37
CA ILE A 346 -10.74 -24.81 -17.58
C ILE A 346 -10.13 -26.07 -18.21
N PRO A 347 -8.80 -26.24 -18.15
CA PRO A 347 -8.09 -27.31 -18.84
C PRO A 347 -8.31 -28.69 -18.20
N GLY A 348 -8.63 -28.73 -16.91
CA GLY A 348 -8.90 -29.93 -16.13
C GLY A 348 -9.75 -29.64 -14.90
N GLY A 349 -10.52 -30.64 -14.44
CA GLY A 349 -11.32 -30.55 -13.21
C GLY A 349 -10.71 -31.42 -12.10
N GLY A 350 -10.85 -30.99 -10.86
CA GLY A 350 -10.26 -31.69 -9.71
C GLY A 350 -10.24 -30.83 -8.46
N LEU A 351 -9.40 -31.22 -7.50
CA LEU A 351 -9.13 -30.38 -6.33
C LEU A 351 -8.04 -29.37 -6.66
N LEU A 352 -8.31 -28.09 -6.43
CA LEU A 352 -7.29 -27.04 -6.37
C LEU A 352 -6.90 -26.84 -4.91
N VAL A 353 -5.60 -26.74 -4.67
CA VAL A 353 -5.03 -26.53 -3.33
C VAL A 353 -4.28 -25.21 -3.36
N TRP A 354 -4.72 -24.26 -2.54
CA TRP A 354 -4.10 -22.94 -2.44
C TRP A 354 -3.25 -22.88 -1.17
N HIS A 355 -1.98 -22.50 -1.25
CA HIS A 355 -1.17 -22.12 -0.09
C HIS A 355 -1.23 -20.61 0.05
N VAL A 356 -1.65 -20.13 1.21
CA VAL A 356 -1.85 -18.71 1.50
C VAL A 356 -0.95 -18.27 2.64
N ASP A 357 -0.28 -17.11 2.51
CA ASP A 357 0.28 -16.29 3.60
C ASP A 357 -0.26 -14.86 3.44
N GLU A 358 -1.17 -14.44 4.33
CA GLU A 358 -1.89 -13.17 4.25
C GLU A 358 -0.99 -11.92 4.26
N TRP A 359 0.28 -12.05 4.65
CA TRP A 359 1.23 -10.93 4.75
C TRP A 359 2.33 -10.95 3.71
N SER A 360 2.26 -11.85 2.74
CA SER A 360 3.10 -11.82 1.56
C SER A 360 2.39 -11.06 0.43
N ASP A 361 3.08 -10.85 -0.69
CA ASP A 361 2.49 -10.36 -1.94
C ASP A 361 2.66 -11.42 -3.04
N ASN A 362 2.03 -11.22 -4.20
CA ASN A 362 2.21 -12.09 -5.37
C ASN A 362 3.28 -11.58 -6.36
N ASP A 363 4.05 -10.54 -5.99
CA ASP A 363 5.18 -10.03 -6.77
C ASP A 363 6.49 -10.79 -6.44
N GLU A 364 6.55 -11.47 -5.28
CA GLU A 364 7.65 -12.35 -4.90
C GLU A 364 7.30 -13.84 -5.06
N GLU A 365 7.74 -14.38 -6.18
CA GLU A 365 7.48 -15.74 -6.63
C GLU A 365 7.88 -16.85 -5.65
N ARG A 366 8.91 -16.61 -4.85
CA ARG A 366 9.43 -17.58 -3.88
C ARG A 366 8.60 -17.67 -2.60
N HIS A 367 7.71 -16.70 -2.37
CA HIS A 367 6.84 -16.64 -1.20
C HIS A 367 5.60 -15.80 -1.51
N LYS A 368 4.65 -16.38 -2.24
CA LYS A 368 3.45 -15.68 -2.67
C LYS A 368 2.42 -15.50 -1.56
N GLN A 369 1.60 -14.44 -1.65
CA GLN A 369 0.39 -14.31 -0.82
C GLN A 369 -0.58 -15.46 -1.08
N VAL A 370 -0.83 -15.77 -2.36
CA VAL A 370 -1.67 -16.88 -2.80
C VAL A 370 -0.92 -17.66 -3.87
N ASP A 371 -0.61 -18.93 -3.58
CA ASP A 371 0.07 -19.86 -4.47
C ASP A 371 -0.86 -21.03 -4.82
N LEU A 372 -0.96 -21.38 -6.10
CA LEU A 372 -1.62 -22.62 -6.50
C LEU A 372 -0.62 -23.76 -6.37
N VAL A 373 -0.90 -24.71 -5.48
CA VAL A 373 -0.06 -25.91 -5.34
C VAL A 373 -0.37 -26.86 -6.51
N CYS A 374 0.38 -26.74 -7.60
CA CYS A 374 0.21 -27.55 -8.79
C CYS A 374 0.58 -29.02 -8.54
N ALA A 375 -0.34 -29.93 -8.86
CA ALA A 375 -0.25 -31.34 -8.48
C ALA A 375 0.86 -32.13 -9.20
N ASP A 376 1.44 -31.56 -10.25
CA ASP A 376 2.46 -32.15 -11.12
C ASP A 376 3.91 -31.95 -10.64
N GLY A 377 4.14 -31.10 -9.65
CA GLY A 377 5.37 -31.03 -8.89
C GLY A 377 6.24 -29.81 -9.15
N LEU A 378 7.16 -29.59 -8.22
CA LEU A 378 8.13 -28.52 -8.25
C LEU A 378 9.47 -29.02 -8.79
N PHE A 379 10.11 -28.23 -9.63
CA PHE A 379 11.33 -28.59 -10.35
C PHE A 379 12.34 -27.44 -10.36
N GLY A 380 13.61 -27.77 -10.22
CA GLY A 380 14.69 -26.78 -10.25
C GLY A 380 15.22 -26.45 -11.66
N ASP A 381 14.77 -27.18 -12.69
CA ASP A 381 15.26 -27.03 -14.07
C ASP A 381 14.24 -26.43 -15.04
N ARG A 382 12.97 -26.82 -14.97
CA ARG A 382 11.84 -26.37 -15.80
C ARG A 382 10.54 -26.94 -15.23
N GLY A 383 9.40 -26.30 -15.50
CA GLY A 383 8.08 -26.78 -15.13
C GLY A 383 7.78 -28.17 -15.71
N PHE A 384 6.71 -28.80 -15.25
CA PHE A 384 6.34 -30.15 -15.65
C PHE A 384 6.23 -30.29 -17.19
N PRO A 385 6.74 -31.40 -17.78
CA PRO A 385 7.59 -32.42 -17.15
C PRO A 385 9.05 -31.94 -16.99
N GLY A 386 9.48 -31.69 -15.75
CA GLY A 386 10.87 -31.39 -15.39
C GLY A 386 11.67 -32.64 -15.03
N ALA A 387 13.01 -32.54 -15.05
CA ALA A 387 13.90 -33.68 -14.79
C ALA A 387 14.53 -33.64 -13.39
N SER A 388 14.50 -32.48 -12.72
CA SER A 388 15.14 -32.27 -11.42
C SER A 388 14.12 -31.83 -10.36
N PRO A 389 13.39 -32.78 -9.73
CA PRO A 389 12.48 -32.46 -8.63
C PRO A 389 13.16 -31.67 -7.52
N ASP A 390 12.57 -30.54 -7.14
CA ASP A 390 13.03 -29.69 -6.05
C ASP A 390 11.84 -29.16 -5.25
N PRO A 391 11.36 -29.90 -4.23
CA PRO A 391 10.17 -29.53 -3.47
C PRO A 391 10.39 -28.36 -2.49
N VAL A 392 11.59 -27.79 -2.42
CA VAL A 392 11.93 -26.69 -1.48
C VAL A 392 12.05 -25.37 -2.22
N GLY A 393 12.89 -25.32 -3.27
CA GLY A 393 13.20 -24.10 -4.01
C GLY A 393 12.91 -24.17 -5.51
N GLY A 394 12.41 -25.30 -6.01
CA GLY A 394 11.93 -25.42 -7.39
C GLY A 394 10.57 -24.76 -7.58
N GLY A 395 10.19 -24.60 -8.85
CA GLY A 395 8.89 -24.06 -9.24
C GLY A 395 8.08 -25.00 -10.13
N ASP A 396 6.81 -24.69 -10.32
CA ASP A 396 5.92 -25.35 -11.27
C ASP A 396 5.79 -24.57 -12.59
N ASN A 397 4.88 -24.98 -13.47
CA ASN A 397 4.70 -24.35 -14.78
C ASN A 397 4.27 -22.87 -14.70
N LEU A 398 3.56 -22.45 -13.64
CA LEU A 398 3.16 -21.06 -13.42
C LEU A 398 4.39 -20.21 -13.06
N ASP A 399 5.27 -20.76 -12.22
CA ASP A 399 6.52 -20.13 -11.78
C ASP A 399 7.53 -19.92 -12.92
N PHE A 400 7.47 -20.75 -13.96
CA PHE A 400 8.34 -20.65 -15.13
C PHE A 400 7.74 -19.83 -16.29
N TRP A 401 6.52 -19.32 -16.15
CA TRP A 401 5.92 -18.43 -17.14
C TRP A 401 6.66 -17.09 -17.17
N ALA A 402 6.80 -16.52 -18.36
CA ALA A 402 7.32 -15.17 -18.51
C ALA A 402 6.77 -14.53 -19.77
N ARG A 403 6.72 -13.19 -19.80
CA ARG A 403 6.41 -12.43 -21.02
C ARG A 403 7.45 -12.67 -22.13
N ASP A 404 8.66 -13.11 -21.77
CA ASP A 404 9.63 -13.64 -22.73
C ASP A 404 9.21 -15.06 -23.18
N ALA A 405 8.56 -15.11 -24.35
CA ALA A 405 8.06 -16.36 -24.92
C ALA A 405 9.16 -17.42 -25.18
N ALA A 406 10.42 -17.01 -25.37
CA ALA A 406 11.51 -17.96 -25.57
C ALA A 406 11.94 -18.59 -24.24
N TYR A 407 11.97 -17.80 -23.16
CA TYR A 407 12.19 -18.30 -21.80
C TYR A 407 11.09 -19.27 -21.39
N ALA A 408 9.82 -18.85 -21.48
CA ALA A 408 8.68 -19.68 -21.09
C ALA A 408 8.68 -21.01 -21.85
N ALA A 409 8.87 -20.99 -23.18
CA ALA A 409 8.94 -22.21 -23.97
C ALA A 409 10.13 -23.12 -23.62
N ALA A 410 11.27 -22.55 -23.23
CA ALA A 410 12.44 -23.32 -22.82
C ALA A 410 12.26 -24.00 -21.45
N HIS A 411 11.48 -23.38 -20.56
CA HIS A 411 11.28 -23.82 -19.17
C HIS A 411 9.88 -24.38 -18.88
N ASN A 412 9.09 -24.70 -19.92
CA ASN A 412 7.69 -25.16 -19.79
C ASN A 412 6.75 -24.16 -19.07
N GLY A 413 7.11 -22.89 -19.00
CA GLY A 413 6.28 -21.85 -18.44
C GLY A 413 4.94 -21.71 -19.17
N ASN A 414 3.84 -21.72 -18.41
CA ASN A 414 2.50 -21.52 -18.95
C ASN A 414 1.57 -20.83 -17.93
N GLU A 415 0.37 -20.47 -18.36
CA GLU A 415 -0.61 -19.73 -17.53
C GLU A 415 -1.56 -20.67 -16.77
N GLY A 416 -1.19 -21.94 -16.63
CA GLY A 416 -1.97 -23.04 -16.06
C GLY A 416 -2.35 -24.08 -17.11
N ASP A 417 -2.53 -25.33 -16.69
CA ASP A 417 -2.93 -26.43 -17.54
C ASP A 417 -3.64 -27.58 -16.79
N ALA A 418 -3.87 -28.71 -17.48
CA ALA A 418 -4.66 -29.82 -16.93
C ALA A 418 -3.93 -30.65 -15.87
N THR A 419 -2.64 -30.41 -15.64
CA THR A 419 -1.83 -31.13 -14.65
C THR A 419 -1.77 -30.42 -13.29
N ASP A 420 -2.19 -29.17 -13.21
CA ASP A 420 -2.28 -28.40 -11.95
C ASP A 420 -3.26 -29.01 -10.93
N PRO A 421 -4.47 -29.47 -11.29
CA PRO A 421 -5.41 -29.99 -10.31
C PRO A 421 -5.05 -31.40 -9.81
N PHE A 422 -5.36 -31.67 -8.55
CA PHE A 422 -5.39 -33.05 -8.04
C PHE A 422 -6.65 -33.77 -8.57
N ASP A 423 -6.49 -34.41 -9.74
CA ASP A 423 -7.55 -35.06 -10.53
C ASP A 423 -8.15 -36.33 -9.89
N GLY A 424 -7.52 -36.88 -8.85
CA GLY A 424 -7.92 -38.14 -8.23
C GLY A 424 -7.71 -39.38 -9.11
N VAL A 425 -7.01 -39.24 -10.23
CA VAL A 425 -6.64 -40.31 -11.16
C VAL A 425 -5.13 -40.45 -11.25
N SER A 426 -4.44 -39.40 -11.66
CA SER A 426 -2.98 -39.29 -11.78
C SER A 426 -2.38 -38.72 -10.51
N HIS A 427 -3.04 -37.73 -9.89
CA HIS A 427 -2.59 -37.06 -8.68
C HIS A 427 -3.59 -37.31 -7.54
N ARG A 428 -3.20 -38.19 -6.61
CA ARG A 428 -4.10 -38.74 -5.58
C ARG A 428 -3.70 -38.43 -4.13
N ARG A 429 -2.59 -37.73 -3.93
CA ARG A 429 -1.99 -37.52 -2.62
C ARG A 429 -1.11 -36.27 -2.59
N PHE A 430 -1.22 -35.51 -1.51
CA PHE A 430 -0.39 -34.36 -1.16
C PHE A 430 0.07 -34.51 0.29
N ALA A 431 1.37 -34.66 0.53
CA ALA A 431 1.95 -34.94 1.84
C ALA A 431 3.41 -34.47 1.91
N TRP A 432 4.00 -34.45 3.11
CA TRP A 432 5.36 -33.95 3.33
C TRP A 432 6.44 -34.71 2.54
N ASP A 433 6.15 -35.95 2.12
CA ASP A 433 7.02 -36.84 1.34
C ASP A 433 6.64 -36.92 -0.16
N THR A 434 5.77 -36.04 -0.66
CA THR A 434 5.44 -35.91 -2.09
C THR A 434 6.12 -34.69 -2.74
N ASN A 435 5.98 -34.57 -4.06
CA ASN A 435 6.34 -33.37 -4.83
C ASN A 435 5.11 -32.92 -5.66
N PRO A 436 4.49 -31.76 -5.36
CA PRO A 436 4.82 -30.86 -4.25
C PRO A 436 4.53 -31.51 -2.89
N GLY A 437 5.08 -30.98 -1.81
CA GLY A 437 4.91 -31.53 -0.46
C GLY A 437 4.30 -30.55 0.53
N THR A 438 3.62 -31.06 1.56
CA THR A 438 2.97 -30.23 2.60
C THR A 438 4.01 -29.57 3.49
N ARG A 439 4.25 -28.28 3.22
CA ARG A 439 5.34 -27.51 3.80
C ARG A 439 4.86 -26.11 4.15
N GLY A 440 5.37 -25.55 5.24
CA GLY A 440 5.26 -24.13 5.55
C GLY A 440 6.46 -23.36 4.97
N HIS A 441 6.29 -22.06 4.78
CA HIS A 441 7.37 -21.19 4.33
C HIS A 441 8.48 -21.05 5.39
N ALA A 442 9.71 -20.92 4.92
CA ALA A 442 10.88 -20.54 5.71
C ALA A 442 11.82 -19.71 4.82
N GLY A 443 11.62 -18.39 4.85
CA GLY A 443 12.22 -17.52 3.85
C GLY A 443 11.56 -17.73 2.48
N GLY A 444 12.31 -17.46 1.41
CA GLY A 444 11.87 -17.69 0.03
C GLY A 444 11.85 -19.17 -0.39
N GLY A 445 11.49 -20.09 0.50
CA GLY A 445 11.41 -21.51 0.21
C GLY A 445 10.43 -22.23 1.13
N ARG A 446 10.02 -23.43 0.72
CA ARG A 446 9.08 -24.28 1.47
C ARG A 446 9.83 -25.21 2.44
N GLY A 447 10.54 -24.58 3.38
CA GLY A 447 11.55 -25.22 4.21
C GLY A 447 11.03 -26.04 5.39
N VAL A 448 9.78 -25.83 5.86
CA VAL A 448 9.26 -26.50 7.06
C VAL A 448 8.37 -27.68 6.68
N LEU A 449 8.77 -28.92 6.99
CA LEU A 449 7.91 -30.09 6.78
C LEU A 449 6.77 -30.16 7.81
N LEU A 450 5.54 -30.43 7.34
CA LEU A 450 4.35 -30.48 8.20
C LEU A 450 3.56 -31.77 8.00
N GLY A 451 3.07 -32.36 9.10
CA GLY A 451 2.31 -33.61 9.14
C GLY A 451 0.86 -33.52 8.64
N MET A 452 0.51 -32.51 7.85
CA MET A 452 -0.76 -32.44 7.13
C MET A 452 -0.69 -33.37 5.90
N VAL A 453 -1.75 -34.11 5.61
CA VAL A 453 -1.83 -35.02 4.46
C VAL A 453 -3.21 -34.95 3.85
N LEU A 454 -3.27 -34.75 2.53
CA LEU A 454 -4.43 -35.06 1.72
C LEU A 454 -4.16 -36.39 1.02
N GLU A 455 -5.00 -37.39 1.25
CA GLU A 455 -4.84 -38.70 0.59
C GLU A 455 -6.17 -39.31 0.17
N ASN A 456 -6.10 -40.43 -0.55
CA ASN A 456 -7.25 -41.08 -1.16
C ASN A 456 -8.09 -40.13 -2.03
N ILE A 457 -7.45 -39.11 -2.63
CA ILE A 457 -8.12 -38.18 -3.53
C ILE A 457 -8.63 -38.98 -4.72
N THR A 458 -9.95 -38.94 -4.94
CA THR A 458 -10.63 -39.79 -5.91
C THR A 458 -11.79 -39.03 -6.56
N ALA A 459 -11.83 -39.06 -7.90
CA ALA A 459 -12.98 -38.57 -8.65
C ALA A 459 -14.21 -39.45 -8.46
N LEU A 460 -15.35 -38.83 -8.16
CA LEU A 460 -16.64 -39.46 -7.96
C LEU A 460 -17.63 -39.03 -9.06
N GLY A 461 -18.76 -39.73 -9.17
CA GLY A 461 -19.79 -39.41 -10.16
C GLY A 461 -20.38 -38.01 -9.96
N GLY A 462 -20.54 -37.29 -11.08
CA GLY A 462 -21.11 -35.94 -11.13
C GLY A 462 -20.16 -34.86 -10.65
N GLY A 463 -18.88 -34.88 -11.06
CA GLY A 463 -17.89 -33.83 -10.75
C GLY A 463 -17.49 -33.71 -9.27
N ARG A 464 -17.89 -34.66 -8.42
CA ARG A 464 -17.57 -34.64 -6.98
C ARG A 464 -16.20 -35.23 -6.73
N MET A 465 -15.51 -34.75 -5.71
CA MET A 465 -14.20 -35.26 -5.31
C MET A 465 -14.27 -35.80 -3.88
N GLY A 466 -13.74 -37.01 -3.68
CA GLY A 466 -13.55 -37.60 -2.35
C GLY A 466 -12.11 -37.43 -1.89
N LEU A 467 -11.88 -37.19 -0.59
CA LEU A 467 -10.54 -37.16 0.01
C LEU A 467 -10.57 -37.48 1.52
N ASP A 468 -9.41 -37.85 2.05
CA ASP A 468 -9.11 -37.87 3.47
C ASP A 468 -8.17 -36.69 3.79
N VAL A 469 -8.43 -36.01 4.90
CA VAL A 469 -7.57 -34.96 5.46
C VAL A 469 -7.03 -35.47 6.79
N LEU A 470 -5.75 -35.79 6.84
CA LEU A 470 -5.10 -36.24 8.07
C LEU A 470 -4.17 -35.15 8.57
N LEU A 471 -4.39 -34.69 9.80
CA LEU A 471 -3.52 -33.74 10.46
C LEU A 471 -2.53 -34.47 11.37
N ARG A 472 -1.39 -33.82 11.65
CA ARG A 472 -0.44 -34.25 12.67
C ARG A 472 0.10 -35.67 12.47
N GLN A 473 0.28 -36.06 11.22
CA GLN A 473 0.94 -37.32 10.88
C GLN A 473 2.41 -37.27 11.29
N PRO A 474 3.01 -38.39 11.74
CA PRO A 474 4.38 -38.38 12.22
C PRO A 474 5.38 -37.94 11.14
N VAL A 475 6.06 -36.82 11.39
CA VAL A 475 7.20 -36.32 10.62
C VAL A 475 8.42 -36.33 11.51
N THR A 476 9.57 -36.76 10.98
CA THR A 476 10.81 -36.80 11.78
C THR A 476 11.24 -35.38 12.14
N GLY A 477 11.39 -35.11 13.43
CA GLY A 477 11.70 -33.76 13.94
C GLY A 477 10.47 -32.99 14.42
N ASN A 478 9.26 -33.51 14.21
CA ASN A 478 8.04 -32.79 14.57
C ASN A 478 7.44 -33.30 15.90
N ILE A 479 6.87 -32.37 16.66
CA ILE A 479 5.98 -32.64 17.78
C ILE A 479 4.55 -32.57 17.24
N SER A 480 3.98 -33.73 16.95
CA SER A 480 2.64 -33.85 16.34
C SER A 480 1.53 -34.17 17.34
N SER A 481 1.82 -34.19 18.64
CA SER A 481 0.82 -34.37 19.69
C SER A 481 1.29 -33.74 20.99
N ASP A 482 0.35 -33.50 21.91
CA ASP A 482 0.67 -32.94 23.22
C ASP A 482 1.74 -33.78 23.92
N THR A 483 2.88 -33.14 24.16
CA THR A 483 4.11 -33.79 24.61
C THR A 483 4.70 -33.02 25.78
N THR A 484 5.18 -33.73 26.79
CA THR A 484 5.93 -33.13 27.90
C THR A 484 7.36 -33.64 27.89
N TRP A 485 8.32 -32.73 27.86
CA TRP A 485 9.74 -33.04 28.04
C TRP A 485 10.18 -32.81 29.48
N THR A 486 11.04 -33.69 29.95
CA THR A 486 11.66 -33.65 31.28
C THR A 486 13.12 -34.11 31.20
N GLY A 487 13.96 -33.72 32.15
CA GLY A 487 15.35 -34.17 32.20
C GLY A 487 16.20 -33.63 31.05
N ASN A 488 17.06 -34.47 30.46
CA ASN A 488 17.96 -34.07 29.37
C ASN A 488 17.41 -34.53 28.01
N VAL A 489 17.18 -33.58 27.10
CA VAL A 489 16.77 -33.83 25.71
C VAL A 489 17.90 -33.42 24.77
N LEU A 490 18.27 -34.31 23.86
CA LEU A 490 19.28 -34.06 22.83
C LEU A 490 18.60 -33.99 21.46
N LEU A 491 18.81 -32.87 20.77
CA LEU A 491 18.34 -32.57 19.44
C LEU A 491 19.52 -32.61 18.47
N ASP A 492 19.31 -33.14 17.28
CA ASP A 492 20.31 -33.24 16.21
C ASP A 492 19.99 -32.38 14.99
N GLY A 493 18.96 -31.52 15.09
CA GLY A 493 18.56 -30.53 14.11
C GLY A 493 17.28 -29.84 14.53
N ASP A 494 16.49 -29.41 13.56
CA ASP A 494 15.25 -28.66 13.80
C ASP A 494 14.20 -29.46 14.55
N ILE A 495 13.42 -28.73 15.36
CA ILE A 495 12.18 -29.20 15.95
C ILE A 495 11.04 -28.27 15.56
N VAL A 496 9.98 -28.87 15.03
CA VAL A 496 8.73 -28.18 14.66
C VAL A 496 7.63 -28.60 15.62
N ILE A 497 7.01 -27.66 16.33
CA ILE A 497 5.74 -27.93 17.03
C ILE A 497 4.62 -27.71 16.02
N GLU A 498 3.92 -28.78 15.65
CA GLU A 498 2.90 -28.71 14.61
C GLU A 498 1.66 -27.91 15.05
N PRO A 499 0.90 -27.36 14.09
CA PRO A 499 -0.37 -26.69 14.37
C PRO A 499 -1.28 -27.55 15.25
N GLY A 500 -1.75 -26.96 16.35
CA GLY A 500 -2.63 -27.63 17.31
C GLY A 500 -1.99 -28.75 18.14
N ALA A 501 -0.65 -28.84 18.20
CA ALA A 501 0.07 -29.65 19.18
C ALA A 501 0.71 -28.76 20.26
N THR A 502 0.80 -29.26 21.49
CA THR A 502 1.47 -28.55 22.59
C THR A 502 2.77 -29.24 22.99
N LEU A 503 3.87 -28.51 23.08
CA LEU A 503 5.06 -28.96 23.80
C LEU A 503 5.15 -28.26 25.15
N THR A 504 5.17 -29.04 26.23
CA THR A 504 5.44 -28.54 27.58
C THR A 504 6.87 -28.90 28.00
N LEU A 505 7.68 -27.90 28.31
CA LEU A 505 8.98 -28.08 28.94
C LEU A 505 8.84 -27.94 30.45
N ALA A 506 8.90 -29.07 31.18
CA ALA A 506 8.80 -29.07 32.63
C ALA A 506 10.01 -28.35 33.27
N ALA A 507 9.83 -27.82 34.48
CA ALA A 507 10.91 -27.21 35.26
C ALA A 507 12.17 -28.09 35.32
N GLY A 508 13.35 -27.46 35.21
CA GLY A 508 14.64 -28.14 35.23
C GLY A 508 15.04 -28.90 33.95
N THR A 509 14.19 -28.91 32.91
CA THR A 509 14.51 -29.56 31.62
C THR A 509 15.71 -28.90 30.94
N GLN A 510 16.62 -29.72 30.41
CA GLN A 510 17.79 -29.29 29.64
C GLN A 510 17.69 -29.83 28.21
N VAL A 511 17.41 -28.94 27.27
CA VAL A 511 17.38 -29.24 25.84
C VAL A 511 18.71 -28.82 25.24
N SER A 512 19.33 -29.69 24.45
CA SER A 512 20.63 -29.41 23.83
C SER A 512 20.70 -29.80 22.36
N PHE A 513 21.32 -28.95 21.54
CA PHE A 513 21.55 -29.20 20.13
C PHE A 513 22.94 -29.81 19.88
N ASN A 514 23.03 -30.80 18.99
CA ASN A 514 24.28 -31.24 18.38
C ASN A 514 24.88 -30.15 17.47
N SER A 515 26.07 -30.38 16.90
CA SER A 515 26.58 -29.49 15.84
C SER A 515 25.84 -29.69 14.53
N GLY A 516 25.49 -28.55 13.93
CA GLY A 516 24.85 -28.50 12.62
C GLY A 516 23.34 -28.68 12.75
N ASP A 517 22.73 -28.90 11.59
CA ASP A 517 21.36 -29.33 11.46
C ASP A 517 21.34 -30.57 10.56
N ALA A 518 20.92 -31.71 11.12
CA ALA A 518 20.80 -32.94 10.34
C ALA A 518 19.55 -32.97 9.45
N ARG A 519 18.64 -31.99 9.54
CA ARG A 519 17.44 -31.87 8.70
C ARG A 519 17.76 -31.08 7.44
N ALA A 520 18.70 -30.13 7.54
CA ALA A 520 19.04 -29.17 6.52
C ALA A 520 17.80 -28.42 6.00
N ALA A 521 16.97 -27.96 6.95
CA ALA A 521 15.64 -27.40 6.70
C ALA A 521 15.48 -26.07 7.46
N GLY A 522 14.23 -25.58 7.57
CA GLY A 522 13.93 -24.36 8.33
C GLY A 522 14.47 -23.07 7.71
N PHE A 523 14.63 -22.03 8.53
CA PHE A 523 15.12 -20.72 8.09
C PHE A 523 16.65 -20.67 7.96
N ASP A 524 17.37 -21.58 8.62
CA ASP A 524 18.82 -21.75 8.49
C ASP A 524 19.19 -23.24 8.42
N PRO A 525 19.44 -23.79 7.22
CA PRO A 525 19.69 -25.22 7.03
C PRO A 525 21.03 -25.69 7.60
N THR A 526 21.78 -24.83 8.29
CA THR A 526 23.06 -25.15 8.92
C THR A 526 23.00 -25.18 10.45
N ARG A 527 21.89 -24.76 11.05
CA ARG A 527 21.74 -24.60 12.51
C ARG A 527 20.41 -25.15 12.97
N GLY A 528 20.40 -25.91 14.07
CA GLY A 528 19.13 -26.37 14.64
C GLY A 528 18.23 -25.21 15.09
N GLU A 529 16.94 -25.38 14.85
CA GLU A 529 15.89 -24.41 15.12
C GLU A 529 14.79 -24.98 16.02
N PHE A 530 14.08 -24.08 16.71
CA PHE A 530 12.85 -24.42 17.42
C PHE A 530 11.71 -23.63 16.80
N ILE A 531 10.97 -24.24 15.86
CA ILE A 531 9.93 -23.58 15.07
C ILE A 531 8.56 -23.93 15.64
N VAL A 532 7.77 -22.92 16.01
CA VAL A 532 6.54 -23.11 16.80
C VAL A 532 5.32 -22.64 16.01
N TYR A 533 4.62 -23.58 15.37
CA TYR A 533 3.29 -23.36 14.78
C TYR A 533 2.16 -23.71 15.78
N GLY A 534 2.40 -24.69 16.66
CA GLY A 534 1.53 -25.01 17.78
C GLY A 534 1.81 -24.17 19.02
N GLU A 535 1.77 -24.80 20.20
CA GLU A 535 1.96 -24.12 21.48
C GLU A 535 3.22 -24.62 22.20
N LEU A 536 4.07 -23.70 22.68
CA LEU A 536 5.20 -23.97 23.55
C LEU A 536 4.94 -23.43 24.96
N ILE A 537 4.76 -24.34 25.91
CA ILE A 537 4.59 -24.02 27.33
C ILE A 537 5.88 -24.31 28.07
N VAL A 538 6.32 -23.39 28.94
CA VAL A 538 7.52 -23.54 29.76
C VAL A 538 7.20 -23.34 31.23
N ASP A 539 7.28 -24.43 32.01
CA ASP A 539 6.99 -24.42 33.46
C ASP A 539 8.23 -24.05 34.31
N GLY A 540 9.31 -23.63 33.65
CA GLY A 540 10.55 -23.25 34.30
C GLY A 540 10.37 -22.03 35.21
N THR A 541 11.11 -22.01 36.32
CA THR A 541 11.13 -20.89 37.27
C THR A 541 12.55 -20.37 37.44
N ALA A 542 12.75 -19.17 37.99
CA ALA A 542 14.09 -18.66 38.28
C ALA A 542 14.92 -19.61 39.17
N SER A 543 14.28 -20.37 40.05
CA SER A 543 14.92 -21.37 40.92
C SER A 543 15.18 -22.72 40.24
N ASP A 544 14.40 -23.08 39.24
CA ASP A 544 14.51 -24.34 38.50
C ASP A 544 14.20 -24.12 37.00
N PRO A 545 15.11 -23.45 36.28
CA PRO A 545 14.84 -22.97 34.93
C PRO A 545 14.95 -24.09 33.90
N VAL A 546 14.15 -23.99 32.84
CA VAL A 546 14.39 -24.71 31.59
C VAL A 546 15.58 -24.09 30.89
N ARG A 547 16.47 -24.93 30.37
CA ARG A 547 17.68 -24.50 29.65
C ARG A 547 17.66 -25.07 28.25
N ILE A 548 17.75 -24.22 27.24
CA ILE A 548 17.88 -24.64 25.84
C ILE A 548 19.22 -24.11 25.32
N GLY A 549 20.07 -25.01 24.85
CA GLY A 549 21.36 -24.64 24.29
C GLY A 549 22.36 -25.78 24.25
N ARG A 550 23.51 -25.57 23.64
CA ARG A 550 24.48 -26.64 23.43
C ARG A 550 25.34 -26.93 24.67
N LEU A 551 25.50 -28.21 25.02
CA LEU A 551 26.46 -28.68 26.04
C LEU A 551 27.93 -28.50 25.55
N GLY A 552 28.72 -27.70 26.28
CA GLY A 552 30.18 -27.85 26.32
C GLY A 552 31.07 -26.95 25.45
N ALA A 553 30.60 -25.96 24.70
CA ALA A 553 31.49 -24.98 24.07
C ALA A 553 30.83 -23.62 23.80
N ALA A 554 31.45 -22.55 24.31
CA ALA A 554 31.18 -21.18 23.87
C ALA A 554 31.62 -21.03 22.40
N GLY A 555 30.67 -20.77 21.49
CA GLY A 555 30.98 -20.41 20.10
C GLY A 555 30.36 -21.24 18.98
N ARG A 556 29.42 -22.17 19.26
CA ARG A 556 28.63 -22.84 18.20
C ARG A 556 27.15 -22.71 18.51
N GLN A 557 26.50 -21.79 17.79
CA GLN A 557 25.17 -21.27 18.04
C GLN A 557 24.10 -22.08 17.32
N TRP A 558 22.94 -22.24 17.96
CA TRP A 558 21.67 -22.64 17.32
C TRP A 558 20.89 -21.36 17.01
N LEU A 559 19.89 -21.41 16.13
CA LEU A 559 19.29 -20.17 15.64
C LEU A 559 18.47 -19.47 16.72
N GLY A 560 17.42 -20.11 17.22
CA GLY A 560 16.54 -19.57 18.25
C GLY A 560 15.19 -20.27 18.31
N ILE A 561 14.32 -19.76 19.17
CA ILE A 561 12.90 -20.09 19.17
C ILE A 561 12.21 -19.12 18.23
N LEU A 562 11.63 -19.66 17.18
CA LEU A 562 11.01 -18.97 16.06
C LEU A 562 9.50 -19.21 16.12
N LEU A 563 8.74 -18.14 16.25
CA LEU A 563 7.27 -18.18 16.29
C LEU A 563 6.72 -17.46 15.05
N PRO A 564 6.38 -18.17 13.98
CA PRO A 564 5.69 -17.58 12.84
C PRO A 564 4.32 -16.98 13.22
N GLY A 565 3.58 -17.61 14.15
CA GLY A 565 2.27 -17.13 14.63
C GLY A 565 2.29 -16.37 15.96
N ALA A 566 1.10 -16.02 16.46
CA ALA A 566 0.91 -15.25 17.70
C ALA A 566 0.84 -16.12 18.98
N GLY A 567 0.81 -17.45 18.85
CA GLY A 567 0.73 -18.41 19.95
C GLY A 567 1.86 -18.34 20.98
N SER A 568 1.80 -19.24 21.97
CA SER A 568 2.73 -19.30 23.12
C SER A 568 2.77 -18.00 23.91
N VAL A 569 1.59 -17.50 24.27
CA VAL A 569 1.41 -16.23 24.99
C VAL A 569 2.11 -16.29 26.36
N GLY A 570 2.94 -15.30 26.64
CA GLY A 570 3.66 -15.17 27.91
C GLY A 570 5.06 -15.79 27.93
N LEU A 571 5.52 -16.38 26.83
CA LEU A 571 6.87 -16.95 26.73
C LEU A 571 7.97 -15.91 26.97
N GLU A 572 7.77 -14.67 26.52
CA GLU A 572 8.64 -13.51 26.82
C GLU A 572 8.78 -13.30 28.33
N ALA A 573 7.66 -13.33 29.05
CA ALA A 573 7.66 -13.13 30.50
C ALA A 573 8.42 -14.27 31.22
N VAL A 574 8.32 -15.50 30.72
CA VAL A 574 9.09 -16.64 31.25
C VAL A 574 10.60 -16.45 31.03
N VAL A 575 11.01 -15.92 29.87
CA VAL A 575 12.41 -15.56 29.61
C VAL A 575 12.88 -14.44 30.55
N GLU A 576 12.10 -13.36 30.66
CA GLU A 576 12.43 -12.20 31.49
C GLU A 576 12.53 -12.54 32.98
N GLN A 577 11.66 -13.42 33.47
CA GLN A 577 11.67 -13.90 34.85
C GLN A 577 12.76 -14.97 35.11
N GLY A 578 13.52 -15.36 34.08
CA GLY A 578 14.60 -16.34 34.18
C GLY A 578 14.11 -17.79 34.31
N GLY A 579 12.85 -18.08 33.97
CA GLY A 579 12.29 -19.43 33.90
C GLY A 579 12.75 -20.20 32.66
N LEU A 580 13.08 -19.49 31.56
CA LEU A 580 13.65 -20.05 30.34
C LEU A 580 15.00 -19.39 30.03
N LEU A 581 16.06 -20.20 29.92
CA LEU A 581 17.41 -19.74 29.64
C LEU A 581 17.88 -20.24 28.27
N LEU A 582 18.00 -19.31 27.32
CA LEU A 582 18.45 -19.56 25.95
C LEU A 582 19.97 -19.39 25.85
N GLN A 583 20.72 -20.48 25.95
CA GLN A 583 22.17 -20.47 25.98
C GLN A 583 22.74 -20.65 24.56
N GLY A 584 23.52 -19.67 24.11
CA GLY A 584 24.18 -19.74 22.80
C GLY A 584 23.23 -19.71 21.60
N SER A 585 22.02 -19.17 21.78
CA SER A 585 21.12 -18.85 20.66
C SER A 585 21.64 -17.61 19.92
N GLN A 586 21.49 -17.57 18.59
CA GLN A 586 21.85 -16.42 17.77
C GLN A 586 20.80 -15.31 17.83
N LEU A 587 19.51 -15.68 17.75
CA LEU A 587 18.38 -14.75 17.69
C LEU A 587 17.58 -14.69 19.00
N GLY A 588 17.74 -15.67 19.89
CA GLY A 588 16.97 -15.78 21.12
C GLY A 588 15.55 -16.28 20.85
N LEU A 589 14.57 -15.51 21.31
CA LEU A 589 13.14 -15.73 21.10
C LEU A 589 12.64 -14.62 20.17
N ILE A 590 12.09 -14.99 19.01
CA ILE A 590 11.57 -14.05 18.02
C ILE A 590 10.22 -14.54 17.53
N ARG A 591 9.26 -13.61 17.39
CA ARG A 591 7.95 -13.84 16.79
C ARG A 591 7.69 -12.93 15.61
N ALA A 592 6.95 -13.40 14.62
CA ALA A 592 6.54 -12.60 13.46
C ALA A 592 5.23 -11.84 13.73
N ARG A 593 4.33 -12.37 14.57
CA ARG A 593 3.09 -11.68 15.00
C ARG A 593 3.06 -11.52 16.51
N LEU A 594 2.82 -10.30 17.00
CA LEU A 594 2.70 -10.04 18.44
C LEU A 594 1.39 -10.63 18.99
N PRO A 595 1.40 -11.16 20.23
CA PRO A 595 0.18 -11.62 20.88
C PRO A 595 -0.75 -10.44 21.23
N PRO A 596 -2.05 -10.70 21.44
CA PRO A 596 -2.99 -9.67 21.92
C PRO A 596 -2.52 -9.02 23.22
N GLY A 597 -2.86 -7.74 23.38
CA GLY A 597 -2.43 -6.92 24.51
C GLY A 597 -1.03 -6.31 24.31
N ARG A 598 -0.36 -5.97 25.41
CA ARG A 598 0.90 -5.20 25.37
C ARG A 598 2.12 -6.11 25.35
N THR A 599 2.96 -5.96 24.33
CA THR A 599 4.32 -6.50 24.27
C THR A 599 5.33 -5.37 24.52
N THR A 600 6.31 -5.60 25.41
CA THR A 600 7.31 -4.58 25.76
C THR A 600 8.70 -4.94 25.24
N TRP A 601 9.33 -4.03 24.51
CA TRP A 601 10.73 -4.15 24.07
C TRP A 601 11.64 -3.26 24.91
N THR A 602 12.57 -3.91 25.62
CA THR A 602 13.64 -3.28 26.40
C THR A 602 15.02 -3.70 25.89
N GLY A 603 16.05 -2.91 26.17
CA GLY A 603 17.44 -3.26 25.84
C GLY A 603 17.67 -3.42 24.34
N THR A 604 18.63 -4.25 23.94
CA THR A 604 18.89 -4.50 22.51
C THR A 604 18.05 -5.67 22.00
N ARG A 605 17.29 -5.46 20.93
CA ARG A 605 16.53 -6.48 20.21
C ARG A 605 17.04 -6.55 18.77
N SER A 606 17.38 -7.75 18.28
CA SER A 606 17.70 -7.99 16.87
C SER A 606 16.47 -8.61 16.22
N ILE A 607 15.94 -7.97 15.20
CA ILE A 607 14.73 -8.34 14.49
C ILE A 607 15.15 -8.94 13.14
N PRO A 608 15.04 -10.27 12.97
CA PRO A 608 15.52 -10.97 11.77
C PRO A 608 14.54 -10.92 10.60
N TRP A 609 13.28 -10.59 10.87
CA TRP A 609 12.19 -10.68 9.93
C TRP A 609 11.09 -9.67 10.21
N ASP A 610 10.07 -9.65 9.38
CA ASP A 610 8.93 -8.75 9.56
C ASP A 610 8.16 -9.04 10.85
N VAL A 611 7.80 -7.96 11.56
CA VAL A 611 7.02 -8.03 12.79
C VAL A 611 5.71 -7.30 12.60
N ILE A 612 4.61 -7.99 12.90
CA ILE A 612 3.26 -7.46 12.86
C ILE A 612 2.79 -7.16 14.28
N VAL A 613 2.40 -5.91 14.51
CA VAL A 613 1.61 -5.47 15.67
C VAL A 613 0.15 -5.53 15.24
N PRO A 614 -0.59 -6.61 15.53
CA PRO A 614 -1.94 -6.78 15.00
C PRO A 614 -2.94 -5.83 15.66
N ALA A 615 -4.10 -5.66 15.02
CA ALA A 615 -5.20 -4.86 15.57
C ALA A 615 -5.54 -5.33 17.01
N GLY A 616 -5.67 -4.38 17.93
CA GLY A 616 -5.91 -4.65 19.37
C GLY A 616 -4.68 -5.06 20.19
N ALA A 617 -3.47 -5.11 19.60
CA ALA A 617 -2.21 -5.26 20.32
C ALA A 617 -1.44 -3.92 20.42
N GLU A 618 -0.61 -3.80 21.45
CA GLU A 618 0.30 -2.67 21.66
C GLU A 618 1.75 -3.16 21.66
N LEU A 619 2.59 -2.60 20.80
CA LEU A 619 4.03 -2.67 20.93
C LEU A 619 4.53 -1.45 21.69
N PHE A 620 5.00 -1.68 22.92
CA PHE A 620 5.62 -0.65 23.74
C PHE A 620 7.14 -0.76 23.71
N VAL A 621 7.84 0.30 23.29
CA VAL A 621 9.30 0.38 23.29
C VAL A 621 9.79 1.31 24.39
N ASP A 622 10.60 0.76 25.29
CA ASP A 622 11.04 1.41 26.51
C ASP A 622 12.25 2.33 26.30
N ALA A 623 12.52 3.19 27.29
CA ALA A 623 13.62 4.14 27.20
C ALA A 623 14.99 3.45 27.04
N GLY A 624 15.78 3.91 26.08
CA GLY A 624 17.11 3.36 25.78
C GLY A 624 17.10 2.00 25.07
N ALA A 625 15.93 1.49 24.66
CA ALA A 625 15.86 0.29 23.84
C ALA A 625 16.54 0.53 22.47
N GLN A 626 17.26 -0.47 21.98
CA GLN A 626 17.88 -0.50 20.66
C GLN A 626 17.27 -1.63 19.83
N VAL A 627 16.36 -1.29 18.92
CA VAL A 627 15.73 -2.23 18.00
C VAL A 627 16.51 -2.22 16.70
N ARG A 628 17.08 -3.38 16.34
CA ARG A 628 17.97 -3.52 15.20
C ARG A 628 17.38 -4.50 14.19
N PHE A 629 16.96 -3.99 13.04
CA PHE A 629 16.29 -4.76 11.99
C PHE A 629 17.31 -5.29 10.98
N LYS A 630 17.23 -6.56 10.59
CA LYS A 630 18.11 -7.09 9.55
C LYS A 630 17.87 -6.35 8.23
N ALA A 631 18.93 -6.24 7.44
CA ALA A 631 18.83 -5.62 6.12
C ALA A 631 18.11 -6.52 5.12
N GLN A 632 18.20 -7.83 5.34
CA GLN A 632 17.53 -8.85 4.56
C GLN A 632 16.50 -9.52 5.47
N ASP A 633 15.24 -9.54 5.04
CA ASP A 633 14.20 -10.28 5.72
C ASP A 633 14.48 -11.79 5.63
N LEU A 634 14.50 -12.45 6.79
CA LEU A 634 14.65 -13.90 6.89
C LEU A 634 13.37 -14.64 6.50
N SER A 635 12.18 -14.05 6.67
CA SER A 635 10.91 -14.67 6.27
C SER A 635 10.59 -14.51 4.79
N PHE A 636 11.18 -13.52 4.14
CA PHE A 636 10.93 -13.19 2.75
C PHE A 636 9.45 -12.91 2.47
N ARG A 637 8.78 -12.23 3.41
CA ARG A 637 7.35 -11.86 3.37
C ARG A 637 7.23 -10.33 3.28
N GLY A 638 6.02 -9.81 3.33
CA GLY A 638 5.78 -8.37 3.37
C GLY A 638 5.83 -7.71 2.00
N GLY A 639 5.54 -6.41 1.96
CA GLY A 639 5.48 -5.64 0.71
C GLY A 639 6.86 -5.29 0.14
N SER A 640 7.94 -5.65 0.83
CA SER A 640 9.31 -5.59 0.33
C SER A 640 10.13 -6.76 0.88
N PRO A 641 9.96 -7.99 0.34
CA PRO A 641 10.48 -9.24 0.90
C PRO A 641 12.00 -9.34 0.97
N GLY A 642 12.71 -8.39 0.37
CA GLY A 642 14.15 -8.23 0.54
C GLY A 642 14.56 -7.47 1.81
N PHE A 643 13.64 -6.90 2.60
CA PHE A 643 13.94 -5.97 3.70
C PHE A 643 13.03 -6.22 4.91
N THR A 644 13.60 -6.15 6.11
CA THR A 644 12.79 -6.27 7.33
C THR A 644 11.91 -5.04 7.59
N GLU A 645 10.68 -5.29 8.00
CA GLU A 645 9.60 -4.33 8.23
C GLU A 645 9.02 -4.41 9.64
N LEU A 646 8.47 -3.27 10.10
CA LEU A 646 7.58 -3.24 11.27
C LEU A 646 6.19 -2.81 10.79
N LEU A 647 5.27 -3.77 10.75
CA LEU A 647 3.87 -3.59 10.33
C LEU A 647 3.03 -3.28 11.57
N VAL A 648 2.25 -2.20 11.52
CA VAL A 648 1.48 -1.69 12.66
C VAL A 648 0.00 -1.60 12.26
N GLU A 649 -0.79 -2.59 12.67
CA GLU A 649 -2.26 -2.57 12.66
C GLU A 649 -2.86 -2.13 13.99
N GLY A 650 -2.15 -2.39 15.09
CA GLY A 650 -2.49 -1.94 16.44
C GLY A 650 -1.77 -0.65 16.82
N ASP A 651 -1.20 -0.62 18.02
CA ASP A 651 -0.57 0.57 18.57
C ASP A 651 0.95 0.43 18.67
N LEU A 652 1.71 1.36 18.07
CA LEU A 652 3.14 1.52 18.33
C LEU A 652 3.38 2.69 19.28
N VAL A 653 3.84 2.36 20.49
CA VAL A 653 4.13 3.33 21.55
C VAL A 653 5.61 3.33 21.88
N VAL A 654 6.30 4.44 21.65
CA VAL A 654 7.73 4.59 22.00
C VAL A 654 7.89 5.64 23.09
N ARG A 655 8.61 5.29 24.16
CA ARG A 655 8.86 6.19 25.30
C ARG A 655 10.35 6.26 25.62
N GLY A 656 11.10 6.97 24.77
CA GLY A 656 12.48 7.35 25.06
C GLY A 656 12.59 8.49 26.07
N SER A 657 13.82 8.93 26.32
CA SER A 657 14.11 10.16 27.05
C SER A 657 15.34 10.87 26.49
N ALA A 658 15.56 12.13 26.87
CA ALA A 658 16.75 12.90 26.46
C ALA A 658 18.09 12.21 26.76
N GLY A 659 18.17 11.45 27.86
CA GLY A 659 19.37 10.72 28.27
C GLY A 659 19.44 9.27 27.76
N ALA A 660 18.31 8.74 27.29
CA ALA A 660 18.16 7.36 26.82
C ALA A 660 17.09 7.32 25.73
N PRO A 661 17.38 7.86 24.53
CA PRO A 661 16.45 7.77 23.42
C PRO A 661 16.27 6.30 23.02
N ALA A 662 15.08 5.94 22.55
CA ALA A 662 14.89 4.67 21.87
C ALA A 662 15.49 4.77 20.47
N GLU A 663 16.10 3.69 19.97
CA GLU A 663 16.79 3.67 18.68
C GLU A 663 16.26 2.55 17.78
N PHE A 664 15.78 2.92 16.59
CA PHE A 664 15.43 2.00 15.52
C PHE A 664 16.44 2.15 14.39
N THR A 665 17.13 1.06 14.03
CA THR A 665 18.18 1.09 13.01
C THR A 665 18.38 -0.27 12.35
N VAL A 666 19.12 -0.32 11.25
CA VAL A 666 19.57 -1.57 10.65
C VAL A 666 20.58 -2.29 11.57
N ASP A 667 20.49 -3.62 11.67
CA ASP A 667 21.45 -4.50 12.35
C ASP A 667 22.63 -4.84 11.43
N SER A 668 23.36 -3.79 11.03
CA SER A 668 24.54 -3.91 10.20
C SER A 668 25.60 -2.88 10.55
N ARG A 669 26.86 -3.25 10.26
CA ARG A 669 27.99 -2.32 10.27
C ARG A 669 28.22 -1.68 8.89
N ASP A 670 27.61 -2.24 7.85
CA ASP A 670 27.64 -1.65 6.51
C ASP A 670 26.64 -0.49 6.47
N GLN A 671 27.18 0.72 6.29
CA GLN A 671 26.40 1.95 6.24
C GLN A 671 25.67 2.17 4.91
N THR A 672 25.70 1.20 3.99
CA THR A 672 24.91 1.21 2.76
C THR A 672 23.65 0.34 2.87
N GLN A 673 23.60 -0.55 3.87
CA GLN A 673 22.45 -1.40 4.11
C GLN A 673 21.33 -0.64 4.82
N LEU A 674 20.09 -0.99 4.49
CA LEU A 674 18.89 -0.40 5.05
C LEU A 674 17.96 -1.52 5.51
N TRP A 675 17.10 -1.21 6.49
CA TRP A 675 15.85 -1.94 6.70
C TRP A 675 14.71 -1.16 6.01
N PHE A 676 13.51 -1.71 5.91
CA PHE A 676 12.46 -1.02 5.17
C PHE A 676 11.95 0.22 5.90
N GLY A 677 11.44 0.04 7.12
CA GLY A 677 10.80 1.10 7.89
C GLY A 677 9.59 0.62 8.69
N VAL A 678 8.84 1.57 9.24
CA VAL A 678 7.56 1.31 9.92
C VAL A 678 6.41 1.55 8.93
N GLN A 679 5.52 0.57 8.79
CA GLN A 679 4.31 0.66 7.96
C GLN A 679 3.06 0.66 8.84
N LEU A 680 2.21 1.68 8.68
CA LEU A 680 0.87 1.73 9.26
C LEU A 680 -0.09 1.02 8.31
N VAL A 681 -0.84 0.05 8.82
CA VAL A 681 -1.79 -0.78 8.06
C VAL A 681 -3.11 -0.81 8.84
N GLY A 682 -4.26 -0.88 8.17
CA GLY A 682 -5.54 -1.19 8.82
C GLY A 682 -5.97 -0.25 9.97
N GLY A 683 -5.50 1.01 9.98
CA GLY A 683 -5.82 1.99 11.04
C GLY A 683 -4.81 2.05 12.19
N GLY A 684 -3.68 1.34 12.13
CA GLY A 684 -2.68 1.36 13.20
C GLY A 684 -2.19 2.75 13.59
N THR A 685 -1.79 2.91 14.85
CA THR A 685 -1.41 4.20 15.43
C THR A 685 0.06 4.27 15.81
N VAL A 686 0.61 5.49 15.78
CA VAL A 686 1.98 5.77 16.24
C VAL A 686 1.96 6.91 17.24
N ASP A 687 2.51 6.66 18.43
CA ASP A 687 2.83 7.70 19.42
C ASP A 687 4.25 7.49 19.95
N ALA A 688 5.21 8.22 19.40
CA ALA A 688 6.62 8.08 19.72
C ALA A 688 7.23 9.35 20.31
N GLU A 689 7.87 9.21 21.47
CA GLU A 689 8.62 10.25 22.14
C GLU A 689 10.11 9.86 22.23
N TRP A 690 11.02 10.79 21.92
CA TRP A 690 12.48 10.55 21.97
C TRP A 690 12.96 9.33 21.17
N LEU A 691 12.37 9.12 19.99
CA LEU A 691 12.79 8.09 19.04
C LEU A 691 13.91 8.64 18.14
N THR A 692 14.98 7.86 17.97
CA THR A 692 15.96 8.03 16.90
C THR A 692 15.78 6.91 15.88
N LEU A 693 15.31 7.24 14.67
CA LEU A 693 15.10 6.29 13.59
C LEU A 693 16.09 6.57 12.47
N THR A 694 16.91 5.58 12.13
CA THR A 694 17.96 5.72 11.12
C THR A 694 18.06 4.54 10.17
N MET A 695 18.75 4.74 9.04
CA MET A 695 19.15 3.67 8.11
C MET A 695 17.95 2.87 7.56
N ALA A 696 16.84 3.54 7.26
CA ALA A 696 15.65 2.91 6.69
C ALA A 696 15.37 3.41 5.26
N GLY A 697 14.67 2.59 4.46
CA GLY A 697 14.09 3.01 3.19
C GLY A 697 13.01 4.09 3.40
N VAL A 698 12.19 3.94 4.42
CA VAL A 698 11.21 4.93 4.86
C VAL A 698 11.19 5.00 6.39
N GLY A 699 11.03 6.18 6.97
CA GLY A 699 10.85 6.31 8.41
C GLY A 699 9.49 5.73 8.84
N PHE A 700 8.42 6.35 8.32
CA PHE A 700 7.05 5.90 8.49
C PHE A 700 6.27 6.06 7.18
N ALA A 701 5.48 5.05 6.82
CA ALA A 701 4.52 5.18 5.73
C ALA A 701 3.20 4.47 6.03
N GLY A 702 2.14 4.86 5.33
CA GLY A 702 0.81 4.27 5.46
C GLY A 702 -0.27 5.31 5.72
N ASP A 703 -1.46 4.82 6.01
CA ASP A 703 -2.65 5.66 6.20
C ASP A 703 -2.79 6.08 7.66
N VAL A 704 -3.06 7.36 7.89
CA VAL A 704 -3.31 7.93 9.21
C VAL A 704 -4.81 8.10 9.36
N VAL A 705 -5.45 7.08 9.94
CA VAL A 705 -6.88 7.07 10.26
C VAL A 705 -7.10 7.40 11.72
N ASP A 706 -6.44 6.75 12.67
CA ASP A 706 -6.75 6.96 14.10
C ASP A 706 -5.73 7.85 14.84
N GLY A 707 -4.46 7.89 14.42
CA GLY A 707 -3.51 8.85 14.95
C GLY A 707 -2.04 8.63 14.61
N PHE A 708 -1.32 9.74 14.42
CA PHE A 708 0.13 9.75 14.23
C PHE A 708 0.78 10.92 14.97
N ARG A 709 1.70 10.62 15.88
CA ARG A 709 2.39 11.61 16.71
C ARG A 709 3.87 11.25 16.92
N LEU A 710 4.75 12.19 16.58
CA LEU A 710 6.17 12.15 16.91
C LEU A 710 6.56 13.37 17.75
N VAL A 711 7.26 13.13 18.85
CA VAL A 711 7.70 14.18 19.79
C VAL A 711 9.16 14.01 20.17
N ASP A 712 9.92 15.11 20.20
CA ASP A 712 11.33 15.13 20.63
C ASP A 712 12.22 14.08 19.89
N SER A 713 11.86 13.79 18.64
CA SER A 713 12.38 12.65 17.87
C SER A 713 13.30 13.08 16.72
N LYS A 714 14.09 12.13 16.22
CA LYS A 714 15.07 12.36 15.16
C LYS A 714 14.94 11.28 14.08
N LEU A 715 14.71 11.71 12.85
CA LEU A 715 14.69 10.85 11.67
C LEU A 715 15.85 11.28 10.77
N ASN A 716 16.82 10.41 10.56
CA ASN A 716 17.96 10.74 9.70
C ASN A 716 18.56 9.54 8.97
N ARG A 717 19.34 9.82 7.92
CA ARG A 717 19.96 8.78 7.07
C ARG A 717 18.92 7.81 6.51
N LEU A 718 17.84 8.36 5.97
CA LEU A 718 16.74 7.60 5.38
C LEU A 718 16.73 7.81 3.86
N VAL A 719 16.11 6.90 3.12
CA VAL A 719 15.76 7.20 1.73
C VAL A 719 14.61 8.20 1.72
N THR A 720 13.49 7.88 2.39
CA THR A 720 12.33 8.77 2.58
C THR A 720 12.05 8.98 4.08
N GLY A 721 11.61 10.16 4.49
CA GLY A 721 11.28 10.44 5.89
C GLY A 721 9.90 9.90 6.26
N LEU A 722 8.87 10.70 6.01
CA LEU A 722 7.46 10.34 6.19
C LEU A 722 6.78 10.26 4.83
N ARG A 723 5.97 9.23 4.60
CA ARG A 723 5.08 9.10 3.43
C ARG A 723 3.69 8.67 3.91
N LEU A 724 2.85 9.64 4.25
CA LEU A 724 1.58 9.40 4.94
C LEU A 724 0.38 9.84 4.10
N THR A 725 -0.68 9.05 4.05
CA THR A 725 -2.00 9.49 3.59
C THR A 725 -2.82 9.88 4.81
N LEU A 726 -3.22 11.14 4.90
CA LEU A 726 -3.91 11.70 6.06
C LEU A 726 -5.42 11.63 5.86
N PHE A 727 -6.08 10.69 6.52
CA PHE A 727 -7.54 10.71 6.70
C PHE A 727 -7.91 11.49 7.97
N ASN A 728 -6.99 11.55 8.93
CA ASN A 728 -7.02 12.43 10.09
C ASN A 728 -5.68 13.16 10.28
N ASP A 729 -5.67 14.10 11.22
CA ASP A 729 -4.49 14.92 11.48
C ASP A 729 -3.30 14.12 12.03
N ALA A 730 -2.10 14.52 11.62
CA ALA A 730 -0.83 13.98 12.11
C ALA A 730 0.03 15.09 12.72
N SER A 731 0.84 14.79 13.73
CA SER A 731 1.63 15.80 14.44
C SER A 731 3.11 15.47 14.63
N LEU A 732 3.94 16.48 14.39
CA LEU A 732 5.37 16.51 14.70
C LEU A 732 5.66 17.66 15.66
N ASP A 733 6.22 17.38 16.82
CA ASP A 733 6.62 18.43 17.79
C ASP A 733 8.07 18.24 18.25
N ARG A 734 8.93 19.22 18.00
CA ARG A 734 10.39 19.14 18.25
C ARG A 734 11.05 17.96 17.52
N VAL A 735 10.66 17.73 16.27
CA VAL A 735 11.20 16.64 15.44
C VAL A 735 12.26 17.18 14.49
N ALA A 736 13.40 16.49 14.41
CA ALA A 736 14.45 16.80 13.45
C ALA A 736 14.48 15.76 12.31
N LEU A 737 14.21 16.21 11.08
CA LEU A 737 14.27 15.44 9.85
C LEU A 737 15.41 15.96 8.96
N ASN A 738 16.49 15.19 8.88
CA ASN A 738 17.71 15.61 8.17
C ASN A 738 18.43 14.44 7.52
N THR A 739 19.25 14.71 6.50
CA THR A 739 19.99 13.66 5.79
C THR A 739 19.06 12.59 5.21
N ILE A 740 17.96 13.02 4.60
CA ILE A 740 17.00 12.16 3.90
C ILE A 740 17.23 12.31 2.40
N THR A 741 17.25 11.20 1.67
CA THR A 741 17.65 11.19 0.25
C THR A 741 16.58 11.81 -0.66
N THR A 742 15.31 11.55 -0.36
CA THR A 742 14.14 12.08 -1.07
C THR A 742 13.43 13.13 -0.20
N ASN A 743 12.10 13.03 -0.05
CA ASN A 743 11.30 13.94 0.75
C ASN A 743 11.43 13.61 2.25
N ALA A 744 11.58 14.65 3.07
CA ALA A 744 11.54 14.46 4.52
C ALA A 744 10.12 14.29 5.04
N VAL A 745 9.18 15.08 4.51
CA VAL A 745 7.74 14.91 4.78
C VAL A 745 7.02 14.89 3.45
N ARG A 746 6.36 13.77 3.13
CA ARG A 746 5.40 13.66 2.03
C ARG A 746 4.05 13.28 2.61
N VAL A 747 3.05 14.13 2.43
CA VAL A 747 1.70 13.90 2.93
C VAL A 747 0.69 14.07 1.81
N SER A 748 -0.30 13.18 1.79
CA SER A 748 -1.47 13.25 0.92
C SER A 748 -2.76 13.09 1.73
N GLY A 749 -3.92 13.06 1.08
CA GLY A 749 -5.21 12.82 1.74
C GLY A 749 -6.00 14.10 1.95
N PHE A 750 -6.66 14.23 3.10
CA PHE A 750 -7.47 15.41 3.44
C PHE A 750 -7.34 15.89 4.90
N GLY A 751 -6.63 15.15 5.76
CA GLY A 751 -6.22 15.61 7.08
C GLY A 751 -5.10 16.65 7.02
N THR A 752 -4.71 17.18 8.18
CA THR A 752 -3.66 18.20 8.31
C THR A 752 -2.39 17.64 8.94
N MET A 753 -1.24 17.88 8.31
CA MET A 753 0.07 17.70 8.94
C MET A 753 0.41 18.93 9.79
N VAL A 754 0.58 18.74 11.10
CA VAL A 754 0.89 19.81 12.04
C VAL A 754 2.32 19.68 12.55
N MET A 755 3.18 20.63 12.20
CA MET A 755 4.58 20.67 12.57
C MET A 755 4.86 21.83 13.52
N ARG A 756 5.43 21.53 14.69
CA ARG A 756 5.79 22.52 15.72
C ARG A 756 7.24 22.37 16.13
N ASN A 757 7.96 23.48 16.28
CA ASN A 757 9.35 23.49 16.77
C ASN A 757 10.29 22.52 16.03
N SER A 758 10.00 22.23 14.76
CA SER A 758 10.60 21.11 14.03
C SER A 758 11.57 21.62 12.97
N LEU A 759 12.53 20.76 12.61
CA LEU A 759 13.61 21.08 11.69
C LEU A 759 13.57 20.12 10.50
N VAL A 760 13.34 20.64 9.30
CA VAL A 760 13.42 19.90 8.03
C VAL A 760 14.58 20.45 7.22
N THR A 761 15.76 19.84 7.41
CA THR A 761 17.01 20.46 6.98
C THR A 761 17.93 19.53 6.22
N GLY A 762 18.49 20.00 5.11
CA GLY A 762 19.58 19.31 4.40
C GLY A 762 19.15 18.00 3.73
N ASN A 763 17.94 17.95 3.19
CA ASN A 763 17.40 16.78 2.50
C ASN A 763 17.63 16.83 0.99
N GLY A 764 17.57 15.67 0.34
CA GLY A 764 17.96 15.50 -1.04
C GLY A 764 16.91 16.00 -2.03
N PHE A 765 15.62 15.78 -1.79
CA PHE A 765 14.52 16.38 -2.57
C PHE A 765 13.85 17.52 -1.79
N GLU A 766 12.57 17.78 -2.03
CA GLU A 766 11.81 18.77 -1.29
C GLU A 766 11.77 18.41 0.20
N GLY A 767 11.91 19.42 1.07
CA GLY A 767 11.79 19.21 2.51
C GLY A 767 10.39 18.71 2.85
N VAL A 768 9.38 19.42 2.36
CA VAL A 768 7.96 19.08 2.56
C VAL A 768 7.26 19.03 1.20
N ARG A 769 6.53 17.95 0.93
CA ARG A 769 5.66 17.77 -0.23
C ARG A 769 4.24 17.46 0.24
N VAL A 770 3.28 18.23 -0.24
CA VAL A 770 1.86 18.12 0.13
C VAL A 770 1.05 17.84 -1.12
N GLU A 771 0.23 16.78 -1.11
CA GLU A 771 -0.61 16.36 -2.23
C GLU A 771 -2.07 16.28 -1.74
N ASN A 772 -2.82 17.38 -1.90
CA ASN A 772 -4.22 17.50 -1.46
C ASN A 772 -4.50 17.51 0.08
N ALA A 773 -3.47 17.51 0.93
CA ALA A 773 -3.62 17.58 2.39
C ALA A 773 -3.46 19.01 2.96
N GLY A 774 -3.91 19.23 4.21
CA GLY A 774 -3.62 20.44 4.97
C GLY A 774 -2.19 20.44 5.52
N LEU A 775 -1.60 21.62 5.68
CA LEU A 775 -0.28 21.78 6.33
C LEU A 775 -0.29 22.99 7.28
N GLN A 776 0.10 22.76 8.53
CA GLN A 776 0.35 23.82 9.50
C GLN A 776 1.77 23.70 10.05
N VAL A 777 2.58 24.75 9.89
CA VAL A 777 3.97 24.79 10.35
C VAL A 777 4.15 25.97 11.30
N ILE A 778 4.60 25.70 12.52
CA ILE A 778 4.70 26.67 13.62
C ILE A 778 6.10 26.62 14.22
N ASP A 779 6.75 27.78 14.38
CA ASP A 779 8.05 27.94 15.03
C ASP A 779 9.12 26.96 14.50
N SER A 780 9.10 26.70 13.19
CA SER A 780 9.88 25.61 12.56
C SER A 780 10.77 26.12 11.43
N GLN A 781 11.67 25.25 10.95
CA GLN A 781 12.59 25.57 9.86
C GLN A 781 12.54 24.53 8.73
N ILE A 782 12.48 25.00 7.48
CA ILE A 782 12.59 24.21 6.25
C ILE A 782 13.77 24.75 5.44
N SER A 783 14.95 24.14 5.58
CA SER A 783 16.18 24.75 5.06
C SER A 783 17.17 23.85 4.36
N GLY A 784 17.83 24.40 3.34
CA GLY A 784 18.92 23.71 2.65
C GLY A 784 18.54 22.41 1.96
N ASN A 785 17.27 22.25 1.54
CA ASN A 785 16.77 21.05 0.86
C ASN A 785 17.02 21.09 -0.66
N GLY A 786 16.82 19.96 -1.34
CA GLY A 786 17.09 19.77 -2.77
C GLY A 786 18.54 19.42 -3.09
N LEU A 787 19.25 18.74 -2.17
CA LEU A 787 20.68 18.45 -2.28
C LEU A 787 21.06 17.27 -3.19
N PHE A 788 20.11 16.42 -3.59
CA PHE A 788 20.39 15.12 -4.23
C PHE A 788 21.05 15.27 -5.61
N ASP A 789 20.39 15.99 -6.52
CA ASP A 789 20.89 16.21 -7.88
C ASP A 789 20.96 17.72 -8.19
N PRO A 790 22.16 18.30 -8.33
CA PRO A 790 22.31 19.70 -8.74
C PRO A 790 21.72 20.04 -10.11
N ALA A 791 21.53 19.06 -11.00
CA ALA A 791 20.91 19.24 -12.31
C ALA A 791 19.37 19.21 -12.26
N ASP A 792 18.81 18.65 -11.18
CA ASP A 792 17.37 18.62 -10.90
C ASP A 792 17.09 19.24 -9.50
N PRO A 793 17.32 20.56 -9.34
CA PRO A 793 17.18 21.22 -8.06
C PRO A 793 15.73 21.20 -7.57
N ARG A 794 15.52 21.01 -6.26
CA ARG A 794 14.19 20.91 -5.63
C ARG A 794 13.90 22.05 -4.64
N SER A 795 12.61 22.34 -4.45
CA SER A 795 12.10 23.42 -3.59
C SER A 795 12.16 23.04 -2.10
N GLY A 796 12.03 24.02 -1.19
CA GLY A 796 11.91 23.72 0.24
C GLY A 796 10.57 23.06 0.59
N LEU A 797 9.48 23.71 0.18
CA LEU A 797 8.10 23.24 0.28
C LEU A 797 7.49 23.22 -1.13
N ILE A 798 6.79 22.14 -1.47
CA ILE A 798 5.93 22.06 -2.66
C ILE A 798 4.54 21.56 -2.26
N ALA A 799 3.49 22.10 -2.88
CA ALA A 799 2.14 21.57 -2.75
C ALA A 799 1.35 21.59 -4.05
N GLU A 800 0.50 20.57 -4.22
CA GLU A 800 -0.40 20.42 -5.37
C GLU A 800 -1.80 20.01 -4.90
N GLY A 801 -2.82 20.45 -5.66
CA GLY A 801 -4.23 20.23 -5.34
C GLY A 801 -4.71 21.08 -4.17
N GLY A 802 -5.43 20.50 -3.23
CA GLY A 802 -5.75 21.15 -1.95
C GLY A 802 -6.90 22.15 -2.00
N ARG A 803 -7.81 21.99 -2.95
CA ARG A 803 -9.04 22.79 -2.98
C ARG A 803 -9.81 22.62 -1.66
N GLY A 804 -10.13 23.74 -1.00
CA GLY A 804 -10.78 23.72 0.32
C GLY A 804 -9.83 23.45 1.50
N GLN A 805 -8.53 23.27 1.24
CA GLN A 805 -7.51 23.05 2.25
C GLN A 805 -6.68 24.30 2.52
N ARG A 806 -5.83 24.23 3.55
CA ARG A 806 -5.02 25.36 4.04
C ARG A 806 -3.56 24.97 4.20
N ILE A 807 -2.68 25.87 3.78
CA ILE A 807 -1.25 25.86 4.12
C ILE A 807 -0.97 27.09 4.99
N GLU A 808 -0.54 26.86 6.22
CA GLU A 808 -0.31 27.90 7.22
C GLU A 808 1.12 27.83 7.77
N LEU A 809 1.87 28.91 7.67
CA LEU A 809 3.23 29.04 8.20
C LEU A 809 3.28 30.18 9.24
N TRP A 810 3.54 29.83 10.49
CA TRP A 810 3.63 30.75 11.62
C TRP A 810 5.07 30.76 12.16
N ASN A 811 5.71 31.93 12.22
CA ASN A 811 7.09 32.09 12.70
C ASN A 811 8.07 31.09 12.07
N THR A 812 7.87 30.77 10.80
CA THR A 812 8.59 29.71 10.11
C THR A 812 9.70 30.28 9.25
N THR A 813 10.86 29.63 9.24
CA THR A 813 11.97 30.00 8.34
C THR A 813 12.08 29.00 7.20
N VAL A 814 11.97 29.48 5.96
CA VAL A 814 12.20 28.72 4.73
C VAL A 814 13.40 29.30 4.00
N ASP A 815 14.56 28.65 4.11
CA ASP A 815 15.82 29.26 3.66
C ASP A 815 16.82 28.34 2.95
N GLY A 816 17.57 28.92 2.02
CA GLY A 816 18.74 28.26 1.42
C GLY A 816 18.45 27.02 0.56
N ASN A 817 17.20 26.83 0.11
CA ASN A 817 16.81 25.67 -0.70
C ASN A 817 17.32 25.78 -2.14
N ARG A 818 17.48 24.62 -2.80
CA ARG A 818 18.21 24.50 -4.07
C ARG A 818 17.45 24.97 -5.31
N LEU A 819 16.12 25.02 -5.26
CA LEU A 819 15.26 25.67 -6.24
C LEU A 819 14.53 26.87 -5.62
N HIS A 820 13.23 26.75 -5.33
CA HIS A 820 12.42 27.77 -4.68
C HIS A 820 12.39 27.57 -3.17
N GLY A 821 12.01 28.61 -2.42
CA GLY A 821 11.65 28.42 -1.02
C GLY A 821 10.36 27.62 -0.91
N ILE A 822 9.29 28.18 -1.48
CA ILE A 822 7.92 27.64 -1.46
C ILE A 822 7.37 27.63 -2.89
N ASP A 823 6.88 26.49 -3.36
CA ASP A 823 6.35 26.28 -4.70
C ASP A 823 4.91 25.76 -4.66
N LEU A 824 3.97 26.61 -5.05
CA LEU A 824 2.52 26.41 -4.93
C LEU A 824 1.79 26.78 -6.23
N ASP A 825 2.46 26.63 -7.37
CA ASP A 825 1.88 26.92 -8.69
C ASP A 825 0.66 26.02 -9.02
N ASP A 826 0.59 24.84 -8.41
CA ASP A 826 -0.51 23.87 -8.59
C ASP A 826 -1.39 23.72 -7.32
N TRP A 827 -1.31 24.67 -6.38
CA TRP A 827 -2.11 24.66 -5.14
C TRP A 827 -3.38 25.52 -5.29
N GLU A 828 -4.53 24.92 -5.04
CA GLU A 828 -5.85 25.55 -5.20
C GLU A 828 -6.43 26.12 -3.90
N GLY A 829 -5.88 25.74 -2.73
CA GLY A 829 -6.39 26.12 -1.41
C GLY A 829 -5.97 27.51 -0.93
N VAL A 830 -6.12 27.75 0.37
CA VAL A 830 -5.69 28.99 1.04
C VAL A 830 -4.24 28.87 1.51
N VAL A 831 -3.48 29.96 1.41
CA VAL A 831 -2.08 30.05 1.82
C VAL A 831 -1.89 31.23 2.77
N GLU A 832 -1.37 30.99 3.96
CA GLU A 832 -1.16 32.03 4.98
C GLU A 832 0.25 31.95 5.57
N LEU A 833 0.99 33.07 5.52
CA LEU A 833 2.30 33.21 6.14
C LEU A 833 2.24 34.36 7.15
N HIS A 834 2.57 34.05 8.41
CA HIS A 834 2.59 35.01 9.52
C HIS A 834 3.95 34.98 10.22
N GLY A 835 4.57 36.15 10.41
CA GLY A 835 5.84 36.27 11.14
C GLY A 835 7.00 35.45 10.54
N SER A 836 6.89 35.07 9.27
CA SER A 836 7.72 34.03 8.64
C SER A 836 8.77 34.62 7.69
N ASN A 837 9.86 33.89 7.50
CA ASN A 837 11.01 34.31 6.69
C ASN A 837 11.21 33.38 5.50
N VAL A 838 11.23 33.91 4.28
CA VAL A 838 11.52 33.16 3.04
C VAL A 838 12.75 33.77 2.38
N THR A 839 13.93 33.18 2.63
CA THR A 839 15.20 33.87 2.34
C THR A 839 16.29 33.00 1.70
N GLY A 840 17.14 33.62 0.87
CA GLY A 840 18.37 32.97 0.41
C GLY A 840 18.18 31.74 -0.49
N ASN A 841 17.01 31.55 -1.09
CA ASN A 841 16.74 30.44 -2.00
C ASN A 841 17.36 30.70 -3.39
N ARG A 842 17.70 29.62 -4.11
CA ARG A 842 18.46 29.71 -5.38
C ARG A 842 17.65 30.18 -6.59
N GLN A 843 16.34 30.19 -6.49
CA GLN A 843 15.45 30.83 -7.45
C GLN A 843 14.46 31.73 -6.69
N ASP A 844 13.18 31.72 -7.06
CA ASP A 844 12.18 32.56 -6.41
C ASP A 844 12.01 32.16 -4.92
N GLY A 845 11.71 33.13 -4.07
CA GLY A 845 11.37 32.84 -2.67
C GLY A 845 10.09 32.04 -2.56
N LEU A 846 9.00 32.55 -3.13
CA LEU A 846 7.70 31.89 -3.18
C LEU A 846 7.03 32.04 -4.55
N ARG A 847 6.34 30.99 -5.01
CA ARG A 847 5.50 30.99 -6.21
C ARG A 847 4.11 30.46 -5.88
N VAL A 848 3.08 31.12 -6.38
CA VAL A 848 1.67 30.73 -6.25
C VAL A 848 0.95 31.08 -7.55
N ASP A 849 0.21 30.14 -8.12
CA ASP A 849 -0.71 30.36 -9.24
C ASP A 849 -2.06 29.70 -8.94
N GLY A 850 -3.15 30.46 -9.08
CA GLY A 850 -4.50 29.91 -8.99
C GLY A 850 -5.06 29.59 -7.60
N SER A 851 -4.27 29.76 -6.52
CA SER A 851 -4.77 29.56 -5.14
C SER A 851 -5.97 30.44 -4.80
N GLU A 852 -6.89 29.93 -3.98
CA GLU A 852 -8.10 30.62 -3.52
C GLU A 852 -7.77 31.99 -2.91
N ARG A 853 -6.80 32.02 -1.99
CA ARG A 853 -6.37 33.23 -1.29
C ARG A 853 -4.95 33.09 -0.76
N VAL A 854 -4.17 34.15 -0.85
CA VAL A 854 -2.82 34.25 -0.28
C VAL A 854 -2.74 35.41 0.71
N VAL A 855 -2.28 35.14 1.92
CA VAL A 855 -2.11 36.15 2.98
C VAL A 855 -0.66 36.16 3.47
N PHE A 856 -0.02 37.33 3.42
CA PHE A 856 1.26 37.59 4.09
C PHE A 856 1.04 38.65 5.17
N GLU A 857 1.45 38.34 6.40
CA GLU A 857 1.45 39.27 7.52
C GLU A 857 2.79 39.18 8.27
N GLU A 858 3.49 40.30 8.41
CA GLU A 858 4.80 40.34 9.09
C GLU A 858 5.84 39.37 8.48
N VAL A 859 5.81 39.20 7.16
CA VAL A 859 6.69 38.28 6.42
C VAL A 859 7.96 38.99 5.95
N VAL A 860 9.09 38.28 5.94
CA VAL A 860 10.35 38.75 5.31
C VAL A 860 10.69 37.86 4.12
N VAL A 861 10.74 38.45 2.93
CA VAL A 861 11.14 37.78 1.68
C VAL A 861 12.40 38.44 1.13
N ALA A 862 13.55 37.81 1.33
CA ALA A 862 14.83 38.49 1.11
C ALA A 862 15.93 37.62 0.50
N ARG A 863 16.79 38.26 -0.31
CA ARG A 863 18.04 37.67 -0.82
C ARG A 863 17.85 36.38 -1.62
N ASN A 864 16.68 36.17 -2.21
CA ASN A 864 16.45 35.08 -3.15
C ASN A 864 17.13 35.42 -4.49
N LEU A 865 17.67 34.41 -5.19
CA LEU A 865 18.43 34.62 -6.42
C LEU A 865 17.56 34.78 -7.67
N ALA A 866 16.24 34.81 -7.52
CA ALA A 866 15.30 35.32 -8.52
C ALA A 866 14.31 36.31 -7.86
N ALA A 867 13.01 36.24 -8.16
CA ALA A 867 12.03 37.11 -7.52
C ALA A 867 11.85 36.77 -6.03
N GLY A 868 11.38 37.73 -5.23
CA GLY A 868 10.97 37.47 -3.87
C GLY A 868 9.73 36.58 -3.84
N ALA A 869 8.60 37.10 -4.30
CA ALA A 869 7.35 36.36 -4.44
C ALA A 869 6.70 36.58 -5.81
N ARG A 870 6.15 35.52 -6.39
CA ARG A 870 5.32 35.56 -7.61
C ARG A 870 3.94 35.04 -7.28
N LEU A 871 2.92 35.89 -7.50
CA LEU A 871 1.52 35.55 -7.29
C LEU A 871 0.77 35.70 -8.61
N LYS A 872 0.06 34.67 -9.04
CA LYS A 872 -0.69 34.68 -10.29
C LYS A 872 -2.11 34.19 -10.08
N SER A 873 -3.06 34.83 -10.75
CA SER A 873 -4.48 34.45 -10.77
C SER A 873 -5.16 34.30 -9.39
N THR A 874 -4.66 34.96 -8.35
CA THR A 874 -5.11 34.77 -6.95
C THR A 874 -5.57 36.07 -6.28
N VAL A 875 -6.41 35.95 -5.26
CA VAL A 875 -6.69 37.04 -4.31
C VAL A 875 -5.53 37.09 -3.31
N SER A 876 -4.87 38.24 -3.18
CA SER A 876 -3.70 38.37 -2.31
C SER A 876 -3.77 39.55 -1.36
N GLU A 877 -3.44 39.32 -0.10
CA GLU A 877 -3.37 40.32 0.97
C GLU A 877 -1.96 40.30 1.54
N VAL A 878 -1.19 41.37 1.30
CA VAL A 878 0.21 41.48 1.68
C VAL A 878 0.37 42.67 2.62
N TRP A 879 0.45 42.37 3.91
CA TRP A 879 0.47 43.36 4.98
C TRP A 879 1.82 43.28 5.69
N THR A 880 2.35 44.45 6.08
CA THR A 880 3.55 44.56 6.94
C THR A 880 4.76 43.71 6.47
N THR A 881 4.85 43.45 5.17
CA THR A 881 5.81 42.50 4.59
C THR A 881 7.06 43.23 4.08
N GLN A 882 8.23 42.65 4.30
CA GLN A 882 9.50 43.18 3.81
C GLN A 882 10.00 42.38 2.61
N PHE A 883 10.25 43.08 1.49
CA PHE A 883 10.94 42.55 0.32
C PHE A 883 12.31 43.22 0.20
N ASP A 884 13.38 42.47 0.42
CA ASP A 884 14.74 43.03 0.51
C ASP A 884 15.77 42.29 -0.35
N ASN A 885 16.39 43.02 -1.29
CA ASN A 885 17.54 42.58 -2.07
C ASN A 885 17.40 41.19 -2.75
N ASN A 886 16.19 40.84 -3.21
CA ASN A 886 16.01 39.73 -4.16
C ASN A 886 16.61 40.11 -5.52
N LEU A 887 17.14 39.15 -6.29
CA LEU A 887 17.80 39.47 -7.57
C LEU A 887 16.80 39.97 -8.65
N GLY A 888 15.58 39.47 -8.60
CA GLY A 888 14.45 39.89 -9.43
C GLY A 888 13.53 40.91 -8.74
N GLY A 889 12.26 40.92 -9.14
CA GLY A 889 11.25 41.73 -8.47
C GLY A 889 11.03 41.30 -7.02
N GLY A 890 10.65 42.22 -6.14
CA GLY A 890 10.33 41.90 -4.75
C GLY A 890 9.03 41.10 -4.68
N LEU A 891 7.94 41.70 -5.16
CA LEU A 891 6.66 41.06 -5.34
C LEU A 891 6.20 41.27 -6.79
N THR A 892 5.93 40.19 -7.50
CA THR A 892 5.34 40.20 -8.84
C THR A 892 3.94 39.61 -8.75
N VAL A 893 2.94 40.36 -9.23
CA VAL A 893 1.55 39.92 -9.30
C VAL A 893 1.04 39.97 -10.74
N GLU A 894 0.54 38.85 -11.25
CA GLU A 894 -0.08 38.72 -12.57
C GLU A 894 -1.56 38.33 -12.45
N GLY A 895 -2.46 39.22 -12.86
CA GLY A 895 -3.91 39.05 -12.67
C GLY A 895 -4.37 39.23 -11.22
N GLY A 896 -5.55 38.70 -10.89
CA GLY A 896 -6.07 38.67 -9.51
C GLY A 896 -6.49 40.03 -8.92
N PHE A 897 -6.56 40.07 -7.58
CA PHE A 897 -7.00 41.22 -6.77
C PHE A 897 -6.05 41.47 -5.58
N PRO A 898 -4.83 42.00 -5.79
CA PRO A 898 -3.86 42.23 -4.73
C PRO A 898 -4.19 43.47 -3.89
N SER A 899 -4.02 43.33 -2.57
CA SER A 899 -3.95 44.43 -1.61
C SER A 899 -2.59 44.40 -0.92
N VAL A 900 -1.76 45.41 -1.19
CA VAL A 900 -0.41 45.57 -0.61
C VAL A 900 -0.42 46.77 0.32
N GLU A 901 -0.31 46.54 1.62
CA GLU A 901 -0.42 47.57 2.64
C GLU A 901 0.76 47.55 3.62
N MET A 902 1.23 48.73 4.01
CA MET A 902 2.27 48.90 5.05
C MET A 902 3.54 48.07 4.80
N SER A 903 3.84 47.79 3.54
CA SER A 903 4.93 46.89 3.15
C SER A 903 6.18 47.67 2.74
N HIS A 904 7.34 47.03 2.85
CA HIS A 904 8.65 47.67 2.69
C HIS A 904 9.44 46.98 1.58
N PHE A 905 9.73 47.71 0.51
CA PHE A 905 10.53 47.26 -0.62
C PHE A 905 11.88 47.97 -0.60
N SER A 906 12.97 47.21 -0.50
CA SER A 906 14.34 47.72 -0.40
C SER A 906 15.22 47.03 -1.44
N GLY A 907 15.76 47.82 -2.38
CA GLY A 907 16.47 47.29 -3.56
C GLY A 907 15.60 46.48 -4.52
N ASN A 908 14.28 46.41 -4.28
CA ASN A 908 13.33 45.59 -5.01
C ASN A 908 12.10 46.38 -5.50
N SER A 909 11.44 45.85 -6.52
CA SER A 909 10.22 46.39 -7.12
C SER A 909 8.95 45.69 -6.59
N LEU A 910 7.82 46.40 -6.64
CA LEU A 910 6.49 45.81 -6.79
C LEU A 910 6.09 45.86 -8.26
N GLU A 911 5.72 44.74 -8.85
CA GLU A 911 5.39 44.60 -10.27
C GLU A 911 3.98 44.04 -10.43
N LEU A 912 3.09 44.82 -11.05
CA LEU A 912 1.70 44.46 -11.30
C LEU A 912 1.49 44.32 -12.81
N THR A 913 0.98 43.19 -13.26
CA THR A 913 0.68 42.92 -14.68
C THR A 913 -0.74 42.39 -14.86
N ASP A 914 -1.51 42.99 -15.75
CA ASP A 914 -2.88 42.58 -16.08
C ASP A 914 -3.84 42.45 -14.88
N VAL A 915 -3.59 43.25 -13.83
CA VAL A 915 -4.37 43.20 -12.59
C VAL A 915 -5.67 43.99 -12.71
N SER A 916 -6.79 43.32 -12.43
CA SER A 916 -8.14 43.89 -12.60
C SER A 916 -8.42 45.03 -11.64
N THR A 917 -8.00 44.92 -10.38
CA THR A 917 -8.03 45.98 -9.37
C THR A 917 -6.95 45.68 -8.34
N ALA A 918 -6.13 46.68 -8.02
CA ALA A 918 -5.12 46.57 -6.96
C ALA A 918 -5.21 47.72 -5.98
N SER A 919 -4.96 47.46 -4.70
CA SER A 919 -4.75 48.46 -3.65
C SER A 919 -3.28 48.44 -3.24
N VAL A 920 -2.58 49.58 -3.32
CA VAL A 920 -1.21 49.73 -2.83
C VAL A 920 -1.17 50.93 -1.90
N ARG A 921 -1.04 50.68 -0.60
CA ARG A 921 -1.24 51.72 0.42
C ARG A 921 -0.13 51.74 1.45
N SER A 922 0.22 52.95 1.90
CA SER A 922 1.11 53.19 3.05
C SER A 922 2.43 52.40 3.02
N SER A 923 2.91 52.03 1.84
CA SER A 923 4.10 51.20 1.64
C SER A 923 5.32 52.07 1.29
N THR A 924 6.52 51.55 1.53
CA THR A 924 7.77 52.25 1.25
C THR A 924 8.57 51.53 0.18
N PHE A 925 9.14 52.28 -0.76
CA PHE A 925 9.98 51.79 -1.84
C PHE A 925 11.32 52.53 -1.81
N ASN A 926 12.39 51.82 -1.52
CA ASN A 926 13.72 52.38 -1.30
C ASN A 926 14.74 51.75 -2.26
N ASP A 927 15.55 52.60 -2.89
CA ASP A 927 16.77 52.22 -3.62
C ASP A 927 16.57 51.17 -4.74
N ALA A 928 15.38 51.10 -5.33
CA ALA A 928 15.09 50.19 -6.44
C ALA A 928 15.33 50.83 -7.81
N THR A 929 15.55 50.01 -8.84
CA THR A 929 15.59 50.49 -10.23
C THR A 929 14.22 51.06 -10.64
N VAL A 930 13.15 50.33 -10.32
CA VAL A 930 11.76 50.78 -10.41
C VAL A 930 11.10 50.43 -9.08
N GLY A 931 10.55 51.41 -8.36
CA GLY A 931 9.86 51.15 -7.10
C GLY A 931 8.55 50.38 -7.32
N LEU A 932 7.64 50.96 -8.11
CA LEU A 932 6.39 50.32 -8.53
C LEU A 932 6.28 50.31 -10.06
N LEU A 933 6.09 49.14 -10.65
CA LEU A 933 5.79 48.93 -12.06
C LEU A 933 4.35 48.44 -12.21
N SER A 934 3.52 49.17 -12.96
CA SER A 934 2.12 48.81 -13.22
C SER A 934 1.88 48.69 -14.72
N THR A 935 1.71 47.47 -15.22
CA THR A 935 1.49 47.15 -16.63
C THR A 935 0.04 46.68 -16.83
N ARG A 936 -0.73 47.38 -17.68
CA ARG A 936 -2.13 47.03 -18.02
C ARG A 936 -2.99 46.73 -16.79
N SER A 937 -2.78 47.48 -15.70
CA SER A 937 -3.31 47.19 -14.37
C SER A 937 -4.05 48.40 -13.79
N LYS A 938 -5.12 48.16 -13.03
CA LYS A 938 -5.89 49.22 -12.33
C LYS A 938 -5.48 49.34 -10.87
N ALA A 939 -4.33 49.94 -10.61
CA ALA A 939 -3.81 50.12 -9.25
C ALA A 939 -4.22 51.45 -8.61
N GLN A 940 -4.76 51.38 -7.38
CA GLN A 940 -4.96 52.52 -6.50
C GLN A 940 -3.73 52.67 -5.59
N VAL A 941 -2.96 53.74 -5.79
CA VAL A 941 -1.71 54.00 -5.06
C VAL A 941 -1.92 55.16 -4.09
N VAL A 942 -1.98 54.90 -2.77
CA VAL A 942 -2.33 55.90 -1.75
C VAL A 942 -1.35 55.91 -0.57
N GLY A 943 -0.76 57.06 -0.27
CA GLY A 943 0.06 57.24 0.94
C GLY A 943 1.40 56.51 0.93
N ASN A 944 1.91 56.09 -0.23
CA ASN A 944 3.19 55.40 -0.36
C ASN A 944 4.38 56.38 -0.40
N THR A 945 5.55 55.94 0.06
CA THR A 945 6.79 56.72 0.05
C THR A 945 7.80 56.09 -0.91
N PHE A 946 8.42 56.91 -1.77
CA PHE A 946 9.46 56.47 -2.70
C PHE A 946 10.74 57.27 -2.44
N SER A 947 11.83 56.61 -2.08
CA SER A 947 13.13 57.24 -1.79
C SER A 947 14.27 56.53 -2.51
N GLY A 948 15.24 57.26 -3.06
CA GLY A 948 16.44 56.66 -3.67
C GLY A 948 16.23 55.83 -4.96
N ASN A 949 14.99 55.59 -5.39
CA ASN A 949 14.70 54.83 -6.61
C ASN A 949 15.15 55.58 -7.88
N ILE A 950 15.64 54.84 -8.90
CA ILE A 950 15.93 55.43 -10.22
C ILE A 950 14.63 55.89 -10.90
N THR A 951 13.60 55.04 -10.86
CA THR A 951 12.23 55.38 -11.25
C THR A 951 11.29 55.06 -10.09
N ALA A 952 10.60 56.06 -9.54
CA ALA A 952 9.67 55.83 -8.43
C ALA A 952 8.48 54.96 -8.85
N LEU A 953 7.76 55.38 -9.88
CA LEU A 953 6.58 54.70 -10.42
C LEU A 953 6.65 54.69 -11.95
N ARG A 954 6.44 53.52 -12.56
CA ARG A 954 6.27 53.37 -14.01
C ARG A 954 4.92 52.72 -14.31
N VAL A 955 4.14 53.35 -15.19
CA VAL A 955 2.84 52.84 -15.64
C VAL A 955 2.90 52.61 -17.15
N MET A 956 2.46 51.44 -17.61
CA MET A 956 2.50 51.03 -19.03
C MET A 956 1.21 50.34 -19.44
N GLY A 957 0.62 50.75 -20.57
CA GLY A 957 -0.68 50.25 -21.01
C GLY A 957 -1.80 51.02 -20.35
#